data_AF-A0A2I0QDP1-F1
#
_entry.id   AF-A0A2I0QDP1-F1
#
_cell.length_a   1.000
_cell.length_b   1.000
_cell.length_c   1.000
_cell.angle_alpha   90.00
_cell.angle_beta   90.00
_cell.angle_gamma   90.00
#
_symmetry.space_group_name_H-M   'P 1'
#
loop_
_entity.id
_entity.type
_entity.pdbx_description
1 polymer ?
#
loop_
_entity_poly.entity_id
_entity_poly.type
_entity_poly.pdbx_seq_one_letter_code
_entity_poly.pdbx_strand_id
1 'polypeptide(L)'
;MKNLNKKEDDEVISRIKNFGGGVVENIMKHENPNITIPQRGIGNVNFDAKSNLLTMGNKMSSRSFFNVAHSKKFVQTMLIASRCKDFVDKGKTASIRELYYQLKHTISGSKENTFDDQSESVCPDEPLLIKINNELKILPGSKVVEHAEKTGKKIFDKNGKVRIVDIDIKVYAFDYEQKITEHKVSMVMKHPSKEIRKIKTSSGREVKVTPNHSLFTLNKGEVKAVEAEKLTIGSYVALPRKIRIYANHKPINVVELLIKNAPDDVLNKIYLKSEKAVIDRILKKIGKEKLKAFSERYKNIWSDMTANWKHWETVPISLIKETSADITGFLDELKISCRGSQHKYATIIRKDKNLGTVLGFLISEGSHTSLDRKRNERHIAISNKSQRLLYEFIDAFNATFGDRTASSGPIMSGDGTYKLNLGYNVLAYILEYVFDYGPVHAWEKEVPPVILDAPDECIMGFLKSFREGDGSIDNKKLRIRYHTTSLELVNGIVFLLLRCGIFSNIYHYKKTNPIHHDAYEVRVGTGEYVKILSEITSDFKDMSLKRKSTMSGDRIPNIGKLINNTRRTCSKLKKKDYRKFDWSGIENKKKTICRVTLENILETLKPYDPDPRYFNILNGLAKGDIYWDRVTGITEAEVPPYTIDFEVNPTQNFIGGNGFLILHNSDPLIVDLETSLEVLREELHLKADDKGTLIGNIILEDSGDVIDCSKLGRSGLAIPSIIEHYNFE
;
A
#
# COMPACT_ATOMS: atom_id res chain seq x y z
N MET A 1 21.64 -3.67 -46.45
CA MET A 1 20.83 -4.37 -45.43
C MET A 1 19.42 -4.47 -45.99
N LYS A 2 18.97 -5.69 -46.34
CA LYS A 2 17.63 -5.94 -46.87
C LYS A 2 16.60 -5.63 -45.76
N ASN A 3 15.52 -4.93 -46.10
CA ASN A 3 14.37 -4.64 -45.24
C ASN A 3 13.74 -5.94 -44.72
N LEU A 4 14.16 -6.42 -43.55
CA LEU A 4 13.60 -7.60 -42.92
C LEU A 4 12.20 -7.34 -42.30
N ASN A 5 11.81 -6.08 -42.02
CA ASN A 5 10.52 -5.74 -41.40
C ASN A 5 9.41 -5.27 -42.36
N LYS A 6 9.64 -5.10 -43.67
CA LYS A 6 8.66 -4.41 -44.53
C LYS A 6 7.31 -5.13 -44.62
N LYS A 7 7.32 -6.46 -44.57
CA LYS A 7 6.09 -7.28 -44.63
C LYS A 7 5.26 -7.17 -43.34
N GLU A 8 5.93 -7.08 -42.19
CA GLU A 8 5.30 -6.89 -40.87
C GLU A 8 4.77 -5.46 -40.71
N ASP A 9 5.54 -4.46 -41.12
CA ASP A 9 5.11 -3.06 -41.17
C ASP A 9 3.86 -2.88 -42.04
N ASP A 10 3.83 -3.52 -43.22
CA ASP A 10 2.66 -3.52 -44.12
C ASP A 10 1.43 -4.17 -43.45
N GLU A 11 1.62 -5.22 -42.64
CA GLU A 11 0.56 -5.87 -41.87
C GLU A 11 0.03 -4.97 -40.74
N VAL A 12 0.92 -4.34 -39.97
CA VAL A 12 0.56 -3.39 -38.91
C VAL A 12 -0.19 -2.19 -39.50
N ILE A 13 0.28 -1.63 -40.62
CA ILE A 13 -0.43 -0.56 -41.35
C ILE A 13 -1.81 -1.03 -41.80
N SER A 14 -1.94 -2.26 -42.29
CA SER A 14 -3.23 -2.85 -42.68
C SER A 14 -4.18 -2.94 -41.48
N ARG A 15 -3.71 -3.43 -40.33
CA ARG A 15 -4.48 -3.52 -39.08
C ARG A 15 -4.96 -2.14 -38.60
N ILE A 16 -4.08 -1.13 -38.62
CA ILE A 16 -4.46 0.25 -38.26
C ILE A 16 -5.49 0.83 -39.27
N LYS A 17 -5.30 0.57 -40.57
CA LYS A 17 -6.27 0.99 -41.60
C LYS A 17 -7.63 0.32 -41.41
N ASN A 18 -7.67 -0.97 -41.08
CA ASN A 18 -8.91 -1.70 -40.81
C ASN A 18 -9.61 -1.18 -39.55
N PHE A 19 -8.84 -0.90 -38.50
CA PHE A 19 -9.35 -0.27 -37.27
C PHE A 19 -10.02 1.08 -37.56
N GLY A 20 -9.38 1.94 -38.37
CA GLY A 20 -9.98 3.19 -38.82
C GLY A 20 -11.13 3.00 -39.82
N GLY A 21 -11.04 1.98 -40.68
CA GLY A 21 -12.06 1.63 -41.68
C GLY A 21 -13.40 1.29 -41.04
N GLY A 22 -13.40 0.54 -39.94
CA GLY A 22 -14.63 0.26 -39.18
C GLY A 22 -15.30 1.53 -38.64
N VAL A 23 -14.51 2.54 -38.25
CA VAL A 23 -15.03 3.85 -37.85
C VAL A 23 -15.65 4.59 -39.05
N VAL A 24 -14.99 4.56 -40.21
CA VAL A 24 -15.51 5.15 -41.46
C VAL A 24 -16.80 4.49 -41.89
N GLU A 25 -16.90 3.16 -41.84
CA GLU A 25 -18.13 2.44 -42.16
C GLU A 25 -19.30 2.87 -41.28
N ASN A 26 -19.08 3.00 -39.97
CA ASN A 26 -20.10 3.49 -39.05
C ASN A 26 -20.58 4.90 -39.47
N ILE A 27 -19.65 5.79 -39.83
CA ILE A 27 -19.97 7.15 -40.29
C ILE A 27 -20.81 7.11 -41.58
N MET A 28 -20.40 6.29 -42.56
CA MET A 28 -21.09 6.16 -43.86
C MET A 28 -22.48 5.55 -43.71
N LYS A 29 -22.69 4.70 -42.69
CA LYS A 29 -24.00 4.14 -42.32
C LYS A 29 -24.84 5.11 -41.46
N HIS A 30 -24.35 6.31 -41.18
CA HIS A 30 -24.97 7.27 -40.25
C HIS A 30 -25.17 6.71 -38.83
N GLU A 31 -24.30 5.81 -38.41
CA GLU A 31 -24.28 5.22 -37.06
C GLU A 31 -23.29 5.95 -36.15
N ASN A 32 -23.43 5.77 -34.83
CA ASN A 32 -22.50 6.36 -33.86
C ASN A 32 -21.12 5.69 -34.00
N PRO A 33 -20.08 6.44 -34.42
CA PRO A 33 -18.76 5.85 -34.65
C PRO A 33 -18.24 5.24 -33.35
N ASN A 34 -17.81 3.99 -33.40
CA ASN A 34 -17.30 3.30 -32.22
C ASN A 34 -16.06 2.47 -32.55
N ILE A 35 -15.22 2.29 -31.53
CA ILE A 35 -14.09 1.36 -31.55
C ILE A 35 -14.34 0.27 -30.53
N THR A 36 -13.87 -0.93 -30.83
CA THR A 36 -14.02 -2.10 -29.98
C THR A 36 -12.66 -2.50 -29.45
N ILE A 37 -12.53 -2.63 -28.13
CA ILE A 37 -11.29 -2.86 -27.40
C ILE A 37 -11.44 -4.14 -26.58
N PRO A 38 -10.54 -5.13 -26.70
CA PRO A 38 -10.55 -6.32 -25.86
C PRO A 38 -10.49 -5.99 -24.37
N GLN A 39 -11.30 -6.68 -23.57
CA GLN A 39 -11.24 -6.54 -22.12
C GLN A 39 -10.00 -7.28 -21.60
N ARG A 40 -9.05 -6.57 -20.99
CA ARG A 40 -7.77 -7.13 -20.49
C ARG A 40 -7.83 -7.74 -19.08
N GLY A 41 -9.04 -8.05 -18.60
CA GLY A 41 -9.19 -8.73 -17.31
C GLY A 41 -8.81 -10.20 -17.42
N ILE A 42 -8.32 -10.81 -16.34
CA ILE A 42 -7.97 -12.25 -16.28
C ILE A 42 -9.13 -13.15 -16.74
N GLY A 43 -10.38 -12.75 -16.49
CA GLY A 43 -11.57 -13.46 -17.00
C GLY A 43 -11.77 -13.40 -18.52
N ASN A 44 -10.81 -12.83 -19.26
CA ASN A 44 -10.71 -12.77 -20.71
C ASN A 44 -9.27 -13.04 -21.18
N VAL A 45 -8.47 -13.74 -20.40
CA VAL A 45 -7.13 -14.20 -20.78
C VAL A 45 -7.10 -15.72 -20.59
N ASN A 46 -6.73 -16.45 -21.64
CA ASN A 46 -6.66 -17.91 -21.64
C ASN A 46 -5.20 -18.33 -21.82
N PHE A 47 -4.77 -19.35 -21.09
CA PHE A 47 -3.49 -20.00 -21.37
C PHE A 47 -3.68 -20.99 -22.51
N ASP A 48 -3.01 -20.76 -23.64
CA ASP A 48 -2.95 -21.70 -24.74
C ASP A 48 -1.80 -22.68 -24.52
N ALA A 49 -2.13 -23.89 -24.09
CA ALA A 49 -1.17 -24.96 -23.82
C ALA A 49 -0.40 -25.42 -25.07
N LYS A 50 -0.85 -25.07 -26.28
CA LYS A 50 -0.20 -25.47 -27.53
C LYS A 50 0.93 -24.52 -27.92
N SER A 51 0.72 -23.22 -27.70
CA SER A 51 1.71 -22.17 -27.93
C SER A 51 2.52 -21.80 -26.67
N ASN A 52 2.10 -22.29 -25.50
CA ASN A 52 2.60 -21.84 -24.18
C ASN A 52 2.46 -20.32 -23.96
N LEU A 53 1.49 -19.69 -24.62
CA LEU A 53 1.25 -18.26 -24.53
C LEU A 53 -0.08 -17.95 -23.83
N LEU A 54 -0.14 -16.78 -23.19
CA LEU A 54 -1.39 -16.18 -22.75
C LEU A 54 -2.04 -15.49 -23.93
N THR A 55 -3.25 -15.88 -24.28
CA THR A 55 -4.04 -15.32 -25.37
C THR A 55 -5.25 -14.56 -24.85
N MET A 56 -5.69 -13.54 -25.57
CA MET A 56 -6.90 -12.79 -25.24
C MET A 56 -8.15 -13.62 -25.58
N GLY A 57 -9.17 -13.53 -24.74
CA GLY A 57 -10.48 -14.11 -24.96
C GLY A 57 -11.43 -13.16 -25.70
N ASN A 58 -12.66 -13.62 -25.93
CA ASN A 58 -13.61 -12.96 -26.84
C ASN A 58 -14.39 -11.77 -26.22
N LYS A 59 -14.13 -11.38 -24.97
CA LYS A 59 -14.87 -10.26 -24.33
C LYS A 59 -14.32 -8.93 -24.81
N MET A 60 -15.23 -8.12 -25.33
CA MET A 60 -14.93 -6.81 -25.88
C MET A 60 -15.61 -5.69 -25.09
N SER A 61 -15.04 -4.50 -25.16
CA SER A 61 -15.60 -3.24 -24.68
C SER A 61 -15.72 -2.27 -25.85
N SER A 62 -16.70 -1.37 -25.85
CA SER A 62 -16.90 -0.41 -26.95
C SER A 62 -16.81 1.02 -26.46
N ARG A 63 -16.12 1.86 -27.23
CA ARG A 63 -16.01 3.30 -27.02
C ARG A 63 -16.61 4.02 -28.21
N SER A 64 -17.74 4.67 -28.03
CA SER A 64 -18.42 5.45 -29.08
C SER A 64 -18.12 6.94 -29.01
N PHE A 65 -18.10 7.62 -30.15
CA PHE A 65 -17.78 9.05 -30.27
C PHE A 65 -18.86 9.96 -29.69
N PHE A 66 -20.15 9.72 -29.99
CA PHE A 66 -21.27 10.49 -29.43
C PHE A 66 -21.66 10.04 -28.02
N ASN A 67 -20.66 9.84 -27.17
CA ASN A 67 -20.82 9.61 -25.74
C ASN A 67 -19.84 10.52 -25.01
N VAL A 68 -20.36 11.48 -24.26
CA VAL A 68 -19.58 12.52 -23.57
C VAL A 68 -18.44 11.94 -22.71
N ALA A 69 -18.64 10.77 -22.10
CA ALA A 69 -17.63 10.11 -21.28
C ALA A 69 -16.49 9.47 -22.11
N HIS A 70 -16.71 9.29 -23.41
CA HIS A 70 -15.85 8.54 -24.33
C HIS A 70 -15.21 9.44 -25.39
N SER A 71 -15.85 10.56 -25.78
CA SER A 71 -15.46 11.38 -26.94
C SER A 71 -14.00 11.79 -26.93
N LYS A 72 -13.48 12.33 -25.80
CA LYS A 72 -12.07 12.74 -25.68
C LYS A 72 -11.14 11.56 -25.88
N LYS A 73 -11.36 10.46 -25.16
CA LYS A 73 -10.56 9.23 -25.27
C LYS A 73 -10.69 8.54 -26.64
N PHE A 74 -11.84 8.65 -27.31
CA PHE A 74 -12.05 8.15 -28.66
C PHE A 74 -11.18 8.90 -29.66
N VAL A 75 -11.23 10.23 -29.63
CA VAL A 75 -10.40 11.10 -30.47
C VAL A 75 -8.93 10.87 -30.21
N GLN A 76 -8.53 10.80 -28.94
CA GLN A 76 -7.14 10.51 -28.55
C GLN A 76 -6.65 9.17 -29.10
N THR A 77 -7.44 8.08 -28.98
CA THR A 77 -7.08 6.78 -29.55
C THR A 77 -6.95 6.85 -31.08
N MET A 78 -7.83 7.57 -31.78
CA MET A 78 -7.73 7.75 -33.23
C MET A 78 -6.49 8.55 -33.65
N LEU A 79 -6.13 9.59 -32.89
CA LEU A 79 -4.93 10.40 -33.12
C LEU A 79 -3.66 9.57 -32.90
N ILE A 80 -3.60 8.80 -31.82
CA ILE A 80 -2.50 7.87 -31.53
C ILE A 80 -2.38 6.84 -32.65
N ALA A 81 -3.48 6.18 -33.03
CA ALA A 81 -3.48 5.19 -34.12
C ALA A 81 -2.99 5.79 -35.44
N SER A 82 -3.51 6.96 -35.82
CA SER A 82 -3.08 7.67 -37.03
C SER A 82 -1.59 8.01 -37.00
N ARG A 83 -1.05 8.37 -35.83
CA ARG A 83 0.34 8.77 -35.73
C ARG A 83 1.30 7.59 -35.63
N CYS A 84 0.90 6.50 -35.00
CA CYS A 84 1.59 5.22 -35.09
C CYS A 84 1.66 4.73 -36.54
N LYS A 85 0.57 4.84 -37.31
CA LYS A 85 0.59 4.52 -38.75
C LYS A 85 1.64 5.34 -39.50
N ASP A 86 1.75 6.65 -39.25
CA ASP A 86 2.77 7.51 -39.85
C ASP A 86 4.20 7.08 -39.50
N PHE A 87 4.41 6.58 -38.28
CA PHE A 87 5.71 6.09 -37.82
C PHE A 87 6.10 4.80 -38.53
N VAL A 88 5.17 3.85 -38.63
CA VAL A 88 5.36 2.59 -39.37
C VAL A 88 5.60 2.86 -40.85
N ASP A 89 4.72 3.64 -41.50
CA ASP A 89 4.79 3.96 -42.94
C ASP A 89 6.10 4.68 -43.34
N LYS A 90 6.66 5.50 -42.45
CA LYS A 90 7.90 6.26 -42.71
C LYS A 90 9.15 5.59 -42.14
N GLY A 91 9.03 4.41 -41.54
CA GLY A 91 10.14 3.75 -40.84
C GLY A 91 10.75 4.59 -39.71
N LYS A 92 9.95 5.45 -39.07
CA LYS A 92 10.40 6.35 -37.99
C LYS A 92 9.99 5.77 -36.65
N THR A 93 10.87 5.82 -35.65
CA THR A 93 10.53 5.47 -34.26
C THR A 93 10.38 6.70 -33.39
N ALA A 94 9.48 6.65 -32.41
CA ALA A 94 9.28 7.72 -31.43
C ALA A 94 9.06 7.14 -30.04
N SER A 95 9.41 7.89 -29.00
CA SER A 95 8.96 7.57 -27.65
C SER A 95 7.47 7.89 -27.49
N ILE A 96 6.80 7.20 -26.55
CA ILE A 96 5.41 7.49 -26.14
C ILE A 96 5.20 8.98 -25.85
N ARG A 97 6.20 9.61 -25.23
CA ARG A 97 6.10 11.03 -24.87
C ARG A 97 6.22 11.98 -26.05
N GLU A 98 7.10 11.66 -27.00
CA GLU A 98 7.19 12.42 -28.26
C GLU A 98 5.89 12.30 -29.06
N LEU A 99 5.26 11.13 -29.06
CA LEU A 99 3.95 10.91 -29.65
C LEU A 99 2.90 11.86 -29.03
N TYR A 100 2.79 11.91 -27.71
CA TYR A 100 1.84 12.82 -27.04
C TYR A 100 2.12 14.30 -27.31
N TYR A 101 3.38 14.73 -27.30
CA TYR A 101 3.71 16.11 -27.62
C TYR A 101 3.36 16.49 -29.06
N GLN A 102 3.59 15.60 -30.02
CA GLN A 102 3.23 15.84 -31.42
C GLN A 102 1.72 15.89 -31.62
N LEU A 103 0.98 15.12 -30.83
CA LEU A 103 -0.47 15.07 -30.92
C LEU A 103 -1.17 16.16 -30.12
N LYS A 104 -0.47 16.84 -29.22
CA LYS A 104 -1.02 17.94 -28.44
C LYS A 104 -1.34 19.14 -29.34
N HIS A 105 -2.62 19.43 -29.49
CA HIS A 105 -3.11 20.66 -30.11
C HIS A 105 -4.49 21.01 -29.55
N THR A 106 -4.89 22.28 -29.67
CA THR A 106 -6.24 22.71 -29.32
C THR A 106 -7.20 22.31 -30.42
N ILE A 107 -8.33 21.68 -30.07
CA ILE A 107 -9.36 21.30 -31.05
C ILE A 107 -9.97 22.59 -31.61
N SER A 108 -9.93 22.73 -32.93
CA SER A 108 -10.42 23.92 -33.65
C SER A 108 -11.87 24.25 -33.26
N GLY A 109 -12.14 25.53 -32.95
CA GLY A 109 -13.45 25.99 -32.47
C GLY A 109 -13.73 25.68 -30.98
N SER A 110 -12.76 25.17 -30.22
CA SER A 110 -12.88 24.91 -28.79
C SER A 110 -11.69 25.45 -27.99
N LYS A 111 -11.78 25.41 -26.66
CA LYS A 111 -10.66 25.68 -25.74
C LYS A 111 -9.97 24.39 -25.24
N GLU A 112 -10.40 23.23 -25.74
CA GLU A 112 -9.97 21.92 -25.25
C GLU A 112 -8.74 21.44 -26.01
N ASN A 113 -7.73 20.95 -25.29
CA ASN A 113 -6.59 20.28 -25.92
C ASN A 113 -6.88 18.79 -26.14
N THR A 114 -6.33 18.24 -27.22
CA THR A 114 -6.36 16.79 -27.49
C THR A 114 -5.57 16.01 -26.47
N PHE A 115 -4.47 16.57 -25.96
CA PHE A 115 -3.64 16.02 -24.88
C PHE A 115 -3.17 17.16 -23.96
N ASP A 116 -3.11 16.89 -22.66
CA ASP A 116 -2.78 17.91 -21.65
C ASP A 116 -1.31 17.76 -21.18
N ASP A 117 -0.62 18.89 -20.96
CA ASP A 117 0.79 18.94 -20.54
C ASP A 117 0.94 18.81 -19.01
N GLN A 118 0.26 17.86 -18.36
CA GLN A 118 0.54 17.61 -16.94
C GLN A 118 0.38 16.13 -16.63
N SER A 119 1.44 15.56 -16.05
CA SER A 119 1.44 14.23 -15.47
C SER A 119 0.47 14.18 -14.29
N GLU A 120 -0.35 13.13 -14.23
CA GLU A 120 -1.12 12.80 -13.03
C GLU A 120 -0.10 12.60 -11.90
N SER A 121 -0.17 13.34 -10.79
CA SER A 121 0.86 13.21 -9.74
C SER A 121 0.35 13.59 -8.35
N VAL A 122 0.99 13.02 -7.33
CA VAL A 122 0.67 13.19 -5.91
C VAL A 122 1.76 14.02 -5.22
N CYS A 123 1.39 14.75 -4.18
CA CYS A 123 2.37 15.49 -3.37
C CYS A 123 3.34 14.55 -2.62
N PRO A 124 4.60 14.97 -2.43
CA PRO A 124 5.65 14.12 -1.85
C PRO A 124 5.53 13.90 -0.35
N ASP A 125 4.69 14.66 0.34
CA ASP A 125 4.42 14.47 1.76
C ASP A 125 3.18 13.61 2.03
N GLU A 126 2.44 13.22 0.98
CA GLU A 126 1.30 12.32 1.15
C GLU A 126 1.76 10.93 1.61
N PRO A 127 1.10 10.36 2.62
CA PRO A 127 1.42 9.02 3.09
C PRO A 127 0.98 7.99 2.05
N LEU A 128 1.82 6.99 1.84
CA LEU A 128 1.60 5.89 0.90
C LEU A 128 1.67 4.57 1.64
N LEU A 129 0.73 3.68 1.34
CA LEU A 129 0.77 2.31 1.83
C LEU A 129 1.62 1.44 0.89
N ILE A 130 2.80 1.07 1.34
CA ILE A 130 3.83 0.46 0.50
C ILE A 130 4.53 -0.70 1.20
N LYS A 131 5.21 -1.51 0.41
CA LYS A 131 6.12 -2.54 0.91
C LYS A 131 7.48 -2.37 0.25
N ILE A 132 8.51 -2.24 1.07
CA ILE A 132 9.90 -2.06 0.66
C ILE A 132 10.73 -3.15 1.30
N ASN A 133 11.55 -3.88 0.54
CA ASN A 133 12.35 -5.00 1.05
C ASN A 133 11.50 -6.03 1.82
N ASN A 134 10.29 -6.28 1.32
CA ASN A 134 9.28 -7.14 1.95
C ASN A 134 8.75 -6.66 3.34
N GLU A 135 9.11 -5.46 3.80
CA GLU A 135 8.58 -4.82 5.01
C GLU A 135 7.44 -3.86 4.65
N LEU A 136 6.27 -4.04 5.28
CA LEU A 136 5.11 -3.16 5.09
C LEU A 136 5.29 -1.86 5.88
N LYS A 137 5.12 -0.71 5.21
CA LYS A 137 5.28 0.61 5.82
C LYS A 137 4.22 1.60 5.32
N ILE A 138 3.97 2.63 6.11
CA ILE A 138 3.23 3.82 5.71
C ILE A 138 4.25 4.96 5.70
N LEU A 139 4.66 5.43 4.52
CA LEU A 139 5.72 6.44 4.39
C LEU A 139 5.25 7.59 3.51
N PRO A 140 5.75 8.82 3.73
CA PRO A 140 5.54 9.90 2.79
C PRO A 140 6.18 9.56 1.45
N GLY A 141 5.55 9.98 0.35
CA GLY A 141 6.04 9.71 -1.01
C GLY A 141 7.51 10.09 -1.25
N SER A 142 7.98 11.16 -0.61
CA SER A 142 9.38 11.60 -0.62
C SER A 142 10.35 10.53 -0.16
N LYS A 143 10.02 9.78 0.90
CA LYS A 143 10.85 8.67 1.40
C LYS A 143 10.83 7.47 0.45
N VAL A 144 9.72 7.26 -0.25
CA VAL A 144 9.63 6.24 -1.31
C VAL A 144 10.55 6.58 -2.47
N VAL A 145 10.54 7.85 -2.90
CA VAL A 145 11.45 8.36 -3.94
C VAL A 145 12.90 8.30 -3.48
N GLU A 146 13.22 8.71 -2.25
CA GLU A 146 14.59 8.60 -1.71
C GLU A 146 15.09 7.15 -1.72
N HIS A 147 14.24 6.18 -1.38
CA HIS A 147 14.58 4.77 -1.46
C HIS A 147 14.79 4.33 -2.91
N ALA A 148 13.83 4.63 -3.80
CA ALA A 148 13.92 4.31 -5.22
C ALA A 148 15.20 4.90 -5.84
N GLU A 149 15.55 6.15 -5.55
CA GLU A 149 16.74 6.81 -6.08
C GLU A 149 18.05 6.16 -5.62
N LYS A 150 18.06 5.51 -4.44
CA LYS A 150 19.23 4.82 -3.88
C LYS A 150 19.40 3.41 -4.42
N THR A 151 18.30 2.70 -4.68
CA THR A 151 18.34 1.27 -5.03
C THR A 151 18.06 0.99 -6.49
N GLY A 152 17.28 1.86 -7.15
CA GLY A 152 16.85 1.70 -8.53
C GLY A 152 17.79 2.36 -9.54
N LYS A 153 17.58 2.00 -10.82
CA LYS A 153 18.31 2.55 -11.95
C LYS A 153 17.64 3.85 -12.41
N LYS A 154 18.41 4.95 -12.44
CA LYS A 154 17.93 6.25 -12.95
C LYS A 154 18.02 6.30 -14.47
N ILE A 155 16.90 6.58 -15.12
CA ILE A 155 16.79 6.84 -16.54
C ILE A 155 16.38 8.30 -16.72
N PHE A 156 17.10 9.02 -17.57
CA PHE A 156 16.80 10.41 -17.89
C PHE A 156 16.13 10.47 -19.26
N ASP A 157 14.98 11.14 -19.34
CA ASP A 157 14.40 11.43 -20.64
C ASP A 157 15.15 12.58 -21.35
N LYS A 158 14.88 12.78 -22.66
CA LYS A 158 15.49 13.84 -23.48
C LYS A 158 15.26 15.26 -22.94
N ASN A 159 14.35 15.44 -21.98
CA ASN A 159 14.01 16.70 -21.33
C ASN A 159 14.56 16.79 -19.89
N GLY A 160 15.45 15.86 -19.49
CA GLY A 160 16.08 15.84 -18.17
C GLY A 160 15.20 15.34 -17.02
N LYS A 161 14.01 14.77 -17.28
CA LYS A 161 13.19 14.18 -16.21
C LYS A 161 13.73 12.82 -15.80
N VAL A 162 13.70 12.59 -14.48
CA VAL A 162 14.18 11.38 -13.84
C VAL A 162 13.05 10.36 -13.73
N ARG A 163 13.30 9.18 -14.30
CA ARG A 163 12.55 7.94 -14.09
C ARG A 163 13.42 6.99 -13.31
N ILE A 164 12.82 6.24 -12.41
CA ILE A 164 13.53 5.26 -11.59
C ILE A 164 12.87 3.91 -11.78
N VAL A 165 13.63 2.95 -12.28
CA VAL A 165 13.20 1.57 -12.57
C VAL A 165 14.04 0.57 -11.77
N ASP A 166 13.78 -0.73 -11.93
CA ASP A 166 14.47 -1.81 -11.21
C ASP A 166 14.42 -1.64 -9.68
N ILE A 167 13.22 -1.42 -9.17
CA ILE A 167 12.94 -1.12 -7.76
C ILE A 167 12.17 -2.27 -7.08
N ASP A 168 12.58 -2.64 -5.86
CA ASP A 168 11.81 -3.58 -5.02
C ASP A 168 10.79 -2.84 -4.14
N ILE A 169 9.82 -2.21 -4.82
CA ILE A 169 8.72 -1.49 -4.19
C ILE A 169 7.40 -2.13 -4.64
N LYS A 170 6.51 -2.35 -3.68
CA LYS A 170 5.14 -2.78 -3.92
C LYS A 170 4.15 -1.82 -3.27
N VAL A 171 2.97 -1.72 -3.85
CA VAL A 171 1.84 -0.92 -3.38
C VAL A 171 0.61 -1.80 -3.22
N TYR A 172 -0.43 -1.26 -2.58
CA TYR A 172 -1.74 -1.90 -2.55
C TYR A 172 -2.68 -1.19 -3.50
N ALA A 173 -3.34 -1.96 -4.36
CA ALA A 173 -4.20 -1.50 -5.44
C ALA A 173 -5.43 -2.40 -5.54
N PHE A 174 -6.55 -1.89 -6.06
CA PHE A 174 -7.71 -2.74 -6.35
C PHE A 174 -7.64 -3.34 -7.75
N ASP A 175 -8.10 -4.57 -7.90
CA ASP A 175 -8.23 -5.30 -9.17
C ASP A 175 -9.61 -5.10 -9.83
N TYR A 176 -9.86 -5.79 -10.94
CA TYR A 176 -11.16 -5.71 -11.65
C TYR A 176 -12.35 -6.25 -10.82
N GLU A 177 -12.10 -7.09 -9.81
CA GLU A 177 -13.10 -7.56 -8.84
C GLU A 177 -13.30 -6.60 -7.66
N GLN A 178 -12.62 -5.44 -7.69
CA GLN A 178 -12.60 -4.44 -6.63
C GLN A 178 -11.99 -4.99 -5.33
N LYS A 179 -11.09 -5.98 -5.42
CA LYS A 179 -10.32 -6.53 -4.31
C LYS A 179 -8.98 -5.82 -4.21
N ILE A 180 -8.62 -5.41 -3.00
CA ILE A 180 -7.34 -4.73 -2.76
C ILE A 180 -6.26 -5.78 -2.48
N THR A 181 -5.25 -5.83 -3.35
CA THR A 181 -4.12 -6.76 -3.28
C THR A 181 -2.78 -6.05 -3.46
N GLU A 182 -1.69 -6.77 -3.21
CA GLU A 182 -0.31 -6.27 -3.37
C GLU A 182 0.09 -6.29 -4.86
N HIS A 183 0.68 -5.20 -5.37
CA HIS A 183 1.16 -5.07 -6.75
C HIS A 183 2.56 -4.44 -6.79
N LYS A 184 3.39 -4.84 -7.77
CA LYS A 184 4.72 -4.27 -7.95
C LYS A 184 4.64 -2.89 -8.61
N VAL A 185 5.51 -1.98 -8.17
CA VAL A 185 5.75 -0.71 -8.84
C VAL A 185 6.82 -0.94 -9.91
N SER A 186 6.52 -0.66 -11.17
CA SER A 186 7.49 -0.79 -12.26
C SER A 186 8.36 0.46 -12.42
N MET A 187 7.82 1.63 -12.08
CA MET A 187 8.52 2.89 -12.23
C MET A 187 8.07 3.93 -11.20
N VAL A 188 9.02 4.75 -10.73
CA VAL A 188 8.77 5.96 -9.94
C VAL A 188 9.22 7.18 -10.75
N MET A 189 8.37 8.20 -10.82
CA MET A 189 8.64 9.42 -11.57
C MET A 189 8.60 10.66 -10.68
N LYS A 190 9.45 11.64 -11.01
CA LYS A 190 9.41 12.98 -10.41
C LYS A 190 9.04 14.00 -11.47
N HIS A 191 8.13 14.90 -11.12
CA HIS A 191 7.67 15.96 -12.00
C HIS A 191 7.74 17.32 -11.29
N PRO A 192 8.11 18.39 -12.01
CA PRO A 192 7.97 19.74 -11.47
C PRO A 192 6.50 20.01 -11.12
N SER A 193 6.27 20.60 -9.95
CA SER A 193 4.92 20.96 -9.52
C SER A 193 4.51 22.33 -10.03
N LYS A 194 3.21 22.55 -10.23
CA LYS A 194 2.64 23.85 -10.64
C LYS A 194 1.44 24.24 -9.79
N GLU A 195 0.41 23.41 -9.80
CA GLU A 195 -0.83 23.61 -9.06
C GLU A 195 -1.15 22.33 -8.30
N ILE A 196 -1.64 22.49 -7.07
CA ILE A 196 -2.06 21.38 -6.21
C ILE A 196 -3.45 21.67 -5.65
N ARG A 197 -4.31 20.65 -5.70
CA ARG A 197 -5.61 20.64 -5.06
C ARG A 197 -5.62 19.69 -3.88
N LYS A 198 -6.17 20.17 -2.77
CA LYS A 198 -6.50 19.36 -1.60
C LYS A 198 -7.96 18.94 -1.68
N ILE A 199 -8.20 17.64 -1.73
CA ILE A 199 -9.53 17.04 -1.69
C ILE A 199 -9.79 16.55 -0.28
N LYS A 200 -10.96 16.86 0.28
CA LYS A 200 -11.43 16.39 1.59
C LYS A 200 -12.75 15.64 1.48
N THR A 201 -12.84 14.47 2.09
CA THR A 201 -14.06 13.64 2.07
C THR A 201 -14.87 13.74 3.36
N SER A 202 -16.12 13.25 3.33
CA SER A 202 -17.05 13.33 4.46
C SER A 202 -16.65 12.48 5.65
N SER A 203 -15.84 11.45 5.43
CA SER A 203 -15.24 10.66 6.50
C SER A 203 -13.95 11.27 7.07
N GLY A 204 -13.51 12.44 6.57
CA GLY A 204 -12.34 13.16 7.07
C GLY A 204 -11.02 12.77 6.41
N ARG A 205 -11.06 12.03 5.30
CA ARG A 205 -9.87 11.70 4.52
C ARG A 205 -9.46 12.86 3.62
N GLU A 206 -8.18 13.00 3.41
CA GLU A 206 -7.61 14.14 2.69
C GLU A 206 -6.47 13.68 1.78
N VAL A 207 -6.38 14.25 0.58
CA VAL A 207 -5.24 14.04 -0.32
C VAL A 207 -4.92 15.31 -1.09
N LYS A 208 -3.63 15.57 -1.31
CA LYS A 208 -3.13 16.62 -2.20
C LYS A 208 -2.56 16.04 -3.49
N VAL A 209 -3.12 16.49 -4.60
CA VAL A 209 -2.80 15.99 -5.95
C VAL A 209 -2.78 17.12 -6.97
N THR A 210 -2.18 16.89 -8.13
CA THR A 210 -2.31 17.82 -9.26
C THR A 210 -3.75 17.87 -9.77
N PRO A 211 -4.22 18.98 -10.37
CA PRO A 211 -5.58 19.09 -10.92
C PRO A 211 -5.96 17.96 -11.88
N ASN A 212 -5.00 17.50 -12.68
CA ASN A 212 -5.19 16.44 -13.67
C ASN A 212 -5.05 15.03 -13.08
N HIS A 213 -4.67 14.87 -11.81
CA HIS A 213 -4.56 13.54 -11.22
C HIS A 213 -5.94 12.91 -11.06
N SER A 214 -6.08 11.67 -11.54
CA SER A 214 -7.36 10.96 -11.55
C SER A 214 -7.64 10.25 -10.22
N LEU A 215 -8.87 10.40 -9.71
CA LEU A 215 -9.43 9.59 -8.63
C LEU A 215 -10.57 8.73 -9.18
N PHE A 216 -10.96 7.67 -8.46
CA PHE A 216 -12.04 6.81 -8.91
C PHE A 216 -13.40 7.25 -8.36
N THR A 217 -14.41 7.34 -9.22
CA THR A 217 -15.82 7.53 -8.89
C THR A 217 -16.67 6.33 -9.34
N LEU A 218 -17.94 6.31 -8.95
CA LEU A 218 -18.91 5.31 -9.39
C LEU A 218 -20.01 5.95 -10.23
N ASN A 219 -20.12 5.51 -11.48
CA ASN A 219 -21.16 5.96 -12.40
C ASN A 219 -21.93 4.77 -12.98
N LYS A 220 -23.24 4.70 -12.71
CA LYS A 220 -24.14 3.60 -13.16
C LYS A 220 -23.63 2.19 -12.83
N GLY A 221 -22.90 2.04 -11.73
CA GLY A 221 -22.33 0.78 -11.28
C GLY A 221 -20.93 0.46 -11.82
N GLU A 222 -20.38 1.32 -12.68
CA GLU A 222 -19.02 1.19 -13.20
C GLU A 222 -18.07 2.13 -12.45
N VAL A 223 -16.91 1.62 -12.06
CA VAL A 223 -15.81 2.41 -11.49
C VAL A 223 -15.15 3.20 -12.63
N LYS A 224 -15.02 4.52 -12.48
CA LYS A 224 -14.44 5.39 -13.51
C LYS A 224 -13.42 6.35 -12.90
N ALA A 225 -12.31 6.55 -13.60
CA ALA A 225 -11.36 7.60 -13.30
C ALA A 225 -11.96 8.99 -13.63
N VAL A 226 -11.78 9.95 -12.73
CA VAL A 226 -12.18 11.36 -12.86
C VAL A 226 -11.07 12.22 -12.29
N GLU A 227 -10.58 13.15 -13.10
CA GLU A 227 -9.55 14.12 -12.71
C GLU A 227 -10.01 14.98 -11.53
N ALA A 228 -9.08 15.34 -10.65
CA ALA A 228 -9.33 16.14 -9.47
C ALA A 228 -10.00 17.49 -9.81
N GLU A 229 -9.70 18.08 -10.96
CA GLU A 229 -10.32 19.32 -11.40
C GLU A 229 -11.80 19.23 -11.77
N LYS A 230 -12.25 18.05 -12.20
CA LYS A 230 -13.63 17.75 -12.59
C LYS A 230 -14.48 17.32 -11.39
N LEU A 231 -13.88 17.12 -10.22
CA LEU A 231 -14.61 16.82 -9.00
C LEU A 231 -15.38 18.05 -8.52
N THR A 232 -16.56 17.81 -7.98
CA THR A 232 -17.39 18.84 -7.34
C THR A 232 -17.72 18.42 -5.92
N ILE A 233 -18.09 19.38 -5.07
CA ILE A 233 -18.61 19.06 -3.74
C ILE A 233 -19.86 18.20 -3.92
N GLY A 234 -19.87 17.02 -3.29
CA GLY A 234 -20.91 16.02 -3.45
C GLY A 234 -20.58 14.86 -4.38
N SER A 235 -19.50 14.94 -5.18
CA SER A 235 -18.95 13.79 -5.91
C SER A 235 -18.59 12.65 -4.94
N TYR A 236 -18.69 11.40 -5.39
CA TYR A 236 -18.23 10.25 -4.62
C TYR A 236 -16.87 9.78 -5.14
N VAL A 237 -15.94 9.51 -4.23
CA VAL A 237 -14.60 8.98 -4.53
C VAL A 237 -14.37 7.64 -3.84
N ALA A 238 -13.54 6.80 -4.44
CA ALA A 238 -13.20 5.48 -3.94
C ALA A 238 -12.16 5.54 -2.82
N LEU A 239 -12.45 4.82 -1.74
CA LEU A 239 -11.57 4.62 -0.60
C LEU A 239 -11.42 3.11 -0.33
N PRO A 240 -10.36 2.67 0.35
CA PRO A 240 -10.32 1.32 0.89
C PRO A 240 -11.41 1.14 1.97
N ARG A 241 -12.22 0.09 1.82
CA ARG A 241 -13.13 -0.43 2.86
C ARG A 241 -12.45 -1.50 3.71
N LYS A 242 -11.64 -2.36 3.07
CA LYS A 242 -10.89 -3.43 3.73
C LYS A 242 -9.58 -3.63 2.99
N ILE A 243 -8.50 -3.80 3.73
CA ILE A 243 -7.18 -4.07 3.16
C ILE A 243 -6.72 -5.43 3.68
N ARG A 244 -6.50 -6.37 2.76
CA ARG A 244 -6.09 -7.73 3.13
C ARG A 244 -4.57 -7.79 3.11
N ILE A 245 -4.01 -8.09 4.27
CA ILE A 245 -2.57 -8.31 4.45
C ILE A 245 -2.38 -9.75 4.89
N TYR A 246 -1.41 -10.42 4.29
CA TYR A 246 -0.98 -11.73 4.78
C TYR A 246 -0.28 -11.54 6.13
N ALA A 247 -0.87 -12.10 7.18
CA ALA A 247 -0.32 -12.01 8.53
C ALA A 247 1.06 -12.68 8.58
N ASN A 248 2.04 -11.93 9.09
CA ASN A 248 3.38 -12.41 9.29
C ASN A 248 3.50 -13.01 10.70
N HIS A 249 3.44 -14.34 10.80
CA HIS A 249 3.57 -15.07 12.06
C HIS A 249 5.02 -15.29 12.51
N LYS A 250 6.01 -14.86 11.73
CA LYS A 250 7.41 -15.06 12.08
C LYS A 250 7.74 -14.32 13.39
N PRO A 251 8.32 -15.02 14.39
CA PRO A 251 8.83 -14.36 15.57
C PRO A 251 9.91 -13.32 15.22
N ILE A 252 10.01 -12.30 16.05
CA ILE A 252 10.97 -11.22 15.92
C ILE A 252 12.29 -11.69 16.52
N ASN A 253 13.32 -11.78 15.68
CA ASN A 253 14.69 -12.02 16.13
C ASN A 253 15.33 -10.69 16.54
N VAL A 254 15.31 -10.42 17.84
CA VAL A 254 15.78 -9.15 18.41
C VAL A 254 17.28 -8.96 18.17
N VAL A 255 18.07 -10.04 18.21
CA VAL A 255 19.53 -9.96 18.00
C VAL A 255 19.86 -9.60 16.55
N GLU A 256 19.20 -10.24 15.59
CA GLU A 256 19.36 -9.95 14.16
C GLU A 256 18.98 -8.52 13.82
N LEU A 257 17.84 -8.04 14.33
CA LEU A 257 17.38 -6.68 14.08
C LEU A 257 18.27 -5.63 14.75
N LEU A 258 18.78 -5.90 15.96
CA LEU A 258 19.79 -5.03 16.58
C LEU A 258 21.06 -4.96 15.71
N ILE A 259 21.59 -6.11 15.25
CA ILE A 259 22.79 -6.14 14.39
C ILE A 259 22.56 -5.36 13.08
N LYS A 260 21.36 -5.47 12.51
CA LYS A 260 20.96 -4.81 11.26
C LYS A 260 20.80 -3.29 11.42
N ASN A 261 20.17 -2.85 12.52
CA ASN A 261 19.65 -1.48 12.63
C ASN A 261 20.41 -0.60 13.63
N ALA A 262 21.05 -1.17 14.66
CA ALA A 262 21.71 -0.39 15.70
C ALA A 262 23.15 -0.01 15.30
N PRO A 263 23.62 1.21 15.67
CA PRO A 263 24.99 1.63 15.43
C PRO A 263 25.99 0.86 16.31
N ASP A 264 27.26 0.81 15.89
CA ASP A 264 28.29 0.00 16.56
C ASP A 264 28.54 0.42 18.02
N ASP A 265 28.41 1.72 18.34
CA ASP A 265 28.56 2.22 19.71
C ASP A 265 27.44 1.72 20.66
N VAL A 266 26.25 1.45 20.10
CA VAL A 266 25.15 0.81 20.82
C VAL A 266 25.40 -0.69 20.94
N LEU A 267 25.76 -1.37 19.84
CA LEU A 267 26.03 -2.81 19.84
C LEU A 267 27.13 -3.21 20.83
N ASN A 268 28.16 -2.37 20.98
CA ASN A 268 29.25 -2.57 21.94
C ASN A 268 28.82 -2.54 23.41
N LYS A 269 27.62 -2.01 23.71
CA LYS A 269 27.04 -1.97 25.06
C LYS A 269 26.15 -3.19 25.36
N ILE A 270 25.80 -3.98 24.35
CA ILE A 270 24.84 -5.07 24.46
C ILE A 270 25.54 -6.44 24.45
N TYR A 271 25.11 -7.28 25.38
CA TYR A 271 25.64 -8.63 25.61
C TYR A 271 24.49 -9.64 25.58
N LEU A 272 24.77 -10.84 25.08
CA LEU A 272 23.92 -12.01 25.21
C LEU A 272 24.38 -12.79 26.44
N LYS A 273 23.45 -13.14 27.32
CA LYS A 273 23.68 -13.82 28.59
C LYS A 273 23.02 -15.19 28.59
N SER A 274 23.75 -16.22 29.01
CA SER A 274 23.26 -17.60 29.16
C SER A 274 24.25 -18.40 30.01
N GLU A 275 23.91 -19.62 30.39
CA GLU A 275 24.80 -20.49 31.16
C GLU A 275 26.17 -20.65 30.49
N LYS A 276 27.22 -20.81 31.31
CA LYS A 276 28.60 -20.98 30.85
C LYS A 276 28.75 -22.04 29.73
N ALA A 277 28.00 -23.14 29.79
CA ALA A 277 28.04 -24.20 28.77
C ALA A 277 27.56 -23.71 27.40
N VAL A 278 26.51 -22.89 27.35
CA VAL A 278 26.00 -22.28 26.11
C VAL A 278 27.01 -21.31 25.53
N ILE A 279 27.57 -20.43 26.37
CA ILE A 279 28.60 -19.47 25.96
C ILE A 279 29.84 -20.20 25.41
N ASP A 280 30.27 -21.29 26.05
CA ASP A 280 31.40 -22.09 25.57
C ASP A 280 31.13 -22.74 24.21
N ARG A 281 29.91 -23.26 23.97
CA ARG A 281 29.48 -23.79 22.66
C ARG A 281 29.50 -22.71 21.58
N ILE A 282 29.01 -21.50 21.88
CA ILE A 282 29.04 -20.36 20.94
C ILE A 282 30.49 -19.98 20.60
N LEU A 283 31.35 -19.81 21.60
CA LEU A 283 32.76 -19.45 21.38
C LEU A 283 33.51 -20.53 20.59
N LYS A 284 33.22 -21.82 20.83
CA LYS A 284 33.75 -22.94 20.04
C LYS A 284 33.30 -22.86 18.58
N LYS A 285 32.01 -22.54 18.33
CA LYS A 285 31.45 -22.40 16.97
C LYS A 285 32.08 -21.23 16.20
N ILE A 286 32.43 -20.13 16.88
CA ILE A 286 33.13 -18.98 16.27
C ILE A 286 34.54 -19.36 15.81
N GLY A 287 35.25 -20.18 16.60
CA GLY A 287 36.60 -20.63 16.28
C GLY A 287 37.70 -19.69 16.78
N LYS A 288 38.85 -20.27 17.12
CA LYS A 288 39.96 -19.55 17.78
C LYS A 288 40.51 -18.39 16.94
N GLU A 289 40.64 -18.58 15.63
CA GLU A 289 41.22 -17.56 14.73
C GLU A 289 40.39 -16.27 14.71
N LYS A 290 39.07 -16.39 14.50
CA LYS A 290 38.15 -15.24 14.50
C LYS A 290 38.13 -14.52 15.85
N LEU A 291 38.14 -15.28 16.95
CA LEU A 291 38.18 -14.69 18.29
C LEU A 291 39.51 -13.96 18.57
N LYS A 292 40.64 -14.49 18.10
CA LYS A 292 41.95 -13.84 18.23
C LYS A 292 41.98 -12.52 17.45
N ALA A 293 41.53 -12.53 16.20
CA ALA A 293 41.43 -11.34 15.37
C ALA A 293 40.54 -10.25 16.01
N PHE A 294 39.41 -10.65 16.62
CA PHE A 294 38.57 -9.72 17.38
C PHE A 294 39.34 -9.13 18.58
N SER A 295 40.04 -9.96 19.36
CA SER A 295 40.73 -9.51 20.57
C SER A 295 41.88 -8.53 20.30
N GLU A 296 42.62 -8.76 19.21
CA GLU A 296 43.72 -7.89 18.77
C GLU A 296 43.24 -6.46 18.46
N ARG A 297 42.05 -6.31 17.87
CA ARG A 297 41.42 -5.00 17.60
C ARG A 297 41.18 -4.19 18.88
N TYR A 298 40.80 -4.86 19.97
CA TYR A 298 40.54 -4.22 21.26
C TYR A 298 41.79 -4.16 22.16
N LYS A 299 42.99 -4.49 21.63
CA LYS A 299 44.27 -4.51 22.35
C LYS A 299 44.21 -5.37 23.63
N ASN A 300 43.44 -6.45 23.61
CA ASN A 300 43.25 -7.37 24.72
C ASN A 300 43.83 -8.75 24.40
N ILE A 301 44.24 -9.48 25.45
CA ILE A 301 44.65 -10.88 25.31
C ILE A 301 43.41 -11.75 25.10
N TRP A 302 43.41 -12.53 24.03
CA TRP A 302 42.26 -13.37 23.64
C TRP A 302 41.85 -14.39 24.71
N SER A 303 42.82 -15.05 25.35
CA SER A 303 42.54 -16.03 26.41
C SER A 303 41.82 -15.37 27.58
N ASP A 304 42.22 -14.16 27.94
CA ASP A 304 41.65 -13.43 29.07
C ASP A 304 40.25 -12.94 28.75
N MET A 305 40.04 -12.47 27.51
CA MET A 305 38.76 -12.02 27.02
C MET A 305 37.72 -13.14 26.97
N THR A 306 38.10 -14.30 26.43
CA THR A 306 37.21 -15.48 26.40
C THR A 306 36.99 -16.09 27.78
N ALA A 307 38.00 -16.09 28.66
CA ALA A 307 37.84 -16.50 30.05
C ALA A 307 36.85 -15.56 30.79
N ASN A 308 36.97 -14.25 30.60
CA ASN A 308 36.05 -13.26 31.15
C ASN A 308 34.62 -13.48 30.68
N TRP A 309 34.40 -13.71 29.38
CA TRP A 309 33.08 -13.99 28.84
C TRP A 309 32.44 -15.25 29.42
N LYS A 310 33.22 -16.32 29.59
CA LYS A 310 32.76 -17.55 30.26
C LYS A 310 32.50 -17.35 31.75
N HIS A 311 33.31 -16.54 32.42
CA HIS A 311 33.17 -16.24 33.84
C HIS A 311 31.91 -15.39 34.12
N TRP A 312 31.67 -14.37 33.29
CA TRP A 312 30.51 -13.48 33.40
C TRP A 312 29.26 -14.01 32.71
N GLU A 313 29.35 -15.17 32.05
CA GLU A 313 28.23 -15.83 31.36
C GLU A 313 27.65 -14.95 30.23
N THR A 314 28.52 -14.22 29.53
CA THR A 314 28.11 -13.24 28.52
C THR A 314 28.97 -13.30 27.27
N VAL A 315 28.36 -13.04 26.12
CA VAL A 315 29.06 -12.80 24.84
C VAL A 315 28.57 -11.49 24.22
N PRO A 316 29.44 -10.57 23.78
CA PRO A 316 29.01 -9.30 23.20
C PRO A 316 28.36 -9.51 21.83
N ILE A 317 27.30 -8.74 21.53
CA ILE A 317 26.65 -8.79 20.20
C ILE A 317 27.61 -8.34 19.10
N SER A 318 28.50 -7.39 19.38
CA SER A 318 29.52 -6.95 18.40
C SER A 318 30.42 -8.09 17.92
N LEU A 319 30.76 -9.06 18.78
CA LEU A 319 31.48 -10.27 18.36
C LEU A 319 30.65 -11.09 17.36
N ILE A 320 29.36 -11.27 17.61
CA ILE A 320 28.46 -12.02 16.73
C ILE A 320 28.38 -11.35 15.35
N LYS A 321 28.21 -10.02 15.32
CA LYS A 321 28.21 -9.20 14.10
C LYS A 321 29.52 -9.34 13.33
N GLU A 322 30.66 -9.11 13.97
CA GLU A 322 31.97 -9.08 13.31
C GLU A 322 32.41 -10.46 12.77
N THR A 323 32.00 -11.53 13.44
CA THR A 323 32.38 -12.90 13.06
C THR A 323 31.38 -13.60 12.15
N SER A 324 30.23 -12.95 11.90
CA SER A 324 29.05 -13.51 11.22
C SER A 324 28.66 -14.88 11.80
N ALA A 325 28.69 -15.00 13.12
CA ALA A 325 28.44 -16.27 13.79
C ALA A 325 26.95 -16.63 13.76
N ASP A 326 26.62 -17.78 13.19
CA ASP A 326 25.27 -18.31 13.27
C ASP A 326 24.97 -18.82 14.69
N ILE A 327 24.13 -18.07 15.41
CA ILE A 327 23.67 -18.41 16.77
C ILE A 327 22.21 -18.83 16.82
N THR A 328 21.56 -19.08 15.67
CA THR A 328 20.12 -19.30 15.57
C THR A 328 19.63 -20.41 16.51
N GLY A 329 20.38 -21.51 16.59
CA GLY A 329 20.06 -22.65 17.47
C GLY A 329 20.26 -22.41 18.98
N PHE A 330 20.76 -21.24 19.38
CA PHE A 330 20.96 -20.89 20.80
C PHE A 330 20.01 -19.78 21.28
N LEU A 331 19.19 -19.18 20.39
CA LEU A 331 18.46 -17.96 20.71
C LEU A 331 17.52 -18.15 21.92
N ASP A 332 16.80 -19.26 22.01
CA ASP A 332 15.89 -19.53 23.15
C ASP A 332 16.61 -19.65 24.51
N GLU A 333 17.88 -20.06 24.51
CA GLU A 333 18.72 -20.19 25.72
C GLU A 333 19.39 -18.86 26.10
N LEU A 334 19.34 -17.84 25.23
CA LEU A 334 20.02 -16.55 25.39
C LEU A 334 19.06 -15.46 25.86
N LYS A 335 19.59 -14.50 26.62
CA LYS A 335 18.91 -13.25 27.00
C LYS A 335 19.76 -12.04 26.64
N ILE A 336 19.11 -10.94 26.30
CA ILE A 336 19.75 -9.65 25.99
C ILE A 336 19.95 -8.87 27.29
N SER A 337 21.15 -8.38 27.54
CA SER A 337 21.53 -7.61 28.73
C SER A 337 22.61 -6.60 28.38
N CYS A 338 22.97 -5.73 29.33
CA CYS A 338 24.24 -5.00 29.32
C CYS A 338 25.10 -5.38 30.52
N ARG A 339 26.37 -4.96 30.51
CA ARG A 339 27.32 -5.23 31.59
C ARG A 339 26.83 -4.60 32.91
N GLY A 340 26.75 -5.40 33.97
CA GLY A 340 26.32 -4.96 35.31
C GLY A 340 24.81 -4.78 35.51
N SER A 341 24.00 -4.92 34.45
CA SER A 341 22.54 -4.83 34.56
C SER A 341 21.92 -6.10 35.13
N GLN A 342 20.84 -5.91 35.92
CA GLN A 342 19.98 -6.98 36.39
C GLN A 342 18.83 -7.31 35.42
N HIS A 343 18.58 -6.44 34.43
CA HIS A 343 17.55 -6.62 33.42
C HIS A 343 18.02 -7.54 32.30
N LYS A 344 17.17 -8.49 31.93
CA LYS A 344 17.41 -9.49 30.90
C LYS A 344 16.18 -9.58 30.02
N TYR A 345 16.34 -9.44 28.71
CA TYR A 345 15.23 -9.47 27.76
C TYR A 345 15.29 -10.69 26.85
N ALA A 346 14.14 -11.13 26.36
CA ALA A 346 14.04 -12.20 25.38
C ALA A 346 14.74 -11.82 24.05
N THR A 347 15.37 -12.80 23.43
CA THR A 347 16.00 -12.72 22.10
C THR A 347 15.01 -12.97 20.96
N ILE A 348 13.94 -13.73 21.25
CA ILE A 348 12.84 -14.04 20.35
C ILE A 348 11.55 -13.49 20.94
N ILE A 349 10.84 -12.67 20.18
CA ILE A 349 9.56 -12.09 20.59
C ILE A 349 8.46 -12.55 19.64
N ARG A 350 7.38 -13.13 20.19
CA ARG A 350 6.22 -13.54 19.40
C ARG A 350 5.34 -12.34 19.07
N LYS A 351 4.78 -12.31 17.87
CA LYS A 351 3.77 -11.32 17.46
C LYS A 351 2.38 -11.74 17.94
N ASP A 352 2.21 -11.82 19.26
CA ASP A 352 0.98 -12.24 19.91
C ASP A 352 0.21 -11.04 20.51
N LYS A 353 -0.91 -11.33 21.19
CA LYS A 353 -1.71 -10.31 21.88
C LYS A 353 -0.91 -9.51 22.92
N ASN A 354 0.08 -10.12 23.59
CA ASN A 354 0.86 -9.45 24.63
C ASN A 354 1.76 -8.38 24.01
N LEU A 355 2.46 -8.70 22.91
CA LEU A 355 3.27 -7.71 22.19
C LEU A 355 2.43 -6.51 21.76
N GLY A 356 1.26 -6.79 21.16
CA GLY A 356 0.31 -5.75 20.78
C GLY A 356 -0.08 -4.86 21.95
N THR A 357 -0.46 -5.50 23.07
CA THR A 357 -0.85 -4.80 24.30
C THR A 357 0.26 -3.88 24.81
N VAL A 358 1.50 -4.37 24.87
CA VAL A 358 2.67 -3.59 25.30
C VAL A 358 2.89 -2.38 24.40
N LEU A 359 2.93 -2.57 23.08
CA LEU A 359 3.20 -1.47 22.15
C LEU A 359 2.06 -0.44 22.14
N GLY A 360 0.80 -0.87 22.25
CA GLY A 360 -0.32 0.08 22.31
C GLY A 360 -0.28 0.97 23.56
N PHE A 361 0.09 0.40 24.71
CA PHE A 361 0.29 1.16 25.95
C PHE A 361 1.54 2.06 25.91
N LEU A 362 2.66 1.59 25.35
CA LEU A 362 3.86 2.41 25.20
C LEU A 362 3.62 3.62 24.29
N ILE A 363 2.82 3.47 23.24
CA ILE A 363 2.52 4.57 22.34
C ILE A 363 1.53 5.55 22.95
N SER A 364 0.50 5.08 23.65
CA SER A 364 -0.46 5.99 24.31
C SER A 364 0.15 6.67 25.54
N GLU A 365 0.60 5.86 26.51
CA GLU A 365 0.95 6.32 27.86
C GLU A 365 2.47 6.36 28.14
N GLY A 366 3.27 5.85 27.21
CA GLY A 366 4.73 5.75 27.38
C GLY A 366 5.47 7.05 27.14
N SER A 367 6.47 7.29 27.99
CA SER A 367 7.45 8.37 27.92
C SER A 367 8.85 7.79 27.74
N HIS A 368 9.45 8.04 26.58
CA HIS A 368 10.84 7.66 26.26
C HIS A 368 11.70 8.93 26.20
N THR A 369 12.56 9.14 27.20
CA THR A 369 13.32 10.38 27.36
C THR A 369 14.82 10.12 27.46
N SER A 370 15.64 11.00 26.89
CA SER A 370 17.09 11.08 27.18
C SER A 370 17.34 12.13 28.26
N LEU A 371 17.92 11.72 29.39
CA LEU A 371 18.02 12.56 30.61
C LEU A 371 19.34 13.34 30.73
N ASP A 372 20.42 12.91 30.07
CA ASP A 372 21.75 13.53 30.22
C ASP A 372 22.44 13.75 28.87
N ARG A 373 22.77 15.01 28.56
CA ARG A 373 23.57 15.37 27.36
C ARG A 373 25.01 14.83 27.42
N LYS A 374 25.53 14.48 28.60
CA LYS A 374 26.91 13.96 28.78
C LYS A 374 26.99 12.43 28.76
N ARG A 375 26.05 11.72 29.40
CA ARG A 375 26.03 10.23 29.48
C ARG A 375 25.03 9.55 28.55
N ASN A 376 24.11 10.31 27.94
CA ASN A 376 23.07 9.83 27.03
C ASN A 376 22.24 8.68 27.62
N GLU A 377 21.91 8.77 28.91
CA GLU A 377 21.07 7.78 29.60
C GLU A 377 19.62 7.92 29.17
N ARG A 378 19.03 6.81 28.72
CA ARG A 378 17.65 6.72 28.27
C ARG A 378 16.79 6.14 29.38
N HIS A 379 15.61 6.70 29.55
CA HIS A 379 14.64 6.30 30.55
C HIS A 379 13.28 6.07 29.91
N ILE A 380 12.66 4.93 30.23
CA ILE A 380 11.33 4.57 29.77
C ILE A 380 10.42 4.39 30.98
N ALA A 381 9.30 5.11 30.96
CA ALA A 381 8.23 4.93 31.92
C ALA A 381 6.88 4.94 31.23
N ILE A 382 5.90 4.36 31.91
CA ILE A 382 4.48 4.48 31.58
C ILE A 382 3.74 5.04 32.79
N SER A 383 2.72 5.86 32.55
CA SER A 383 1.90 6.41 33.62
C SER A 383 0.43 6.28 33.29
N ASN A 384 -0.42 6.02 34.27
CA ASN A 384 -1.86 6.03 34.07
C ASN A 384 -2.57 6.20 35.43
N LYS A 385 -3.80 6.76 35.43
CA LYS A 385 -4.61 6.85 36.65
C LYS A 385 -5.20 5.51 37.09
N SER A 386 -5.36 4.57 36.16
CA SER A 386 -5.84 3.22 36.43
C SER A 386 -4.68 2.28 36.76
N GLN A 387 -4.53 1.96 38.04
CA GLN A 387 -3.56 0.97 38.48
C GLN A 387 -3.79 -0.41 37.83
N ARG A 388 -5.05 -0.76 37.54
CA ARG A 388 -5.40 -2.01 36.85
C ARG A 388 -4.75 -2.12 35.47
N LEU A 389 -4.76 -1.04 34.68
CA LEU A 389 -4.17 -1.03 33.34
C LEU A 389 -2.66 -1.18 33.41
N LEU A 390 -2.01 -0.61 34.43
CA LEU A 390 -0.57 -0.79 34.63
C LEU A 390 -0.20 -2.23 35.01
N TYR A 391 -1.03 -2.94 35.77
CA TYR A 391 -0.81 -4.37 36.00
C TYR A 391 -1.05 -5.21 34.74
N GLU A 392 -2.09 -4.92 33.95
CA GLU A 392 -2.29 -5.55 32.64
C GLU A 392 -1.08 -5.32 31.71
N PHE A 393 -0.51 -4.12 31.72
CA PHE A 393 0.74 -3.83 31.03
C PHE A 393 1.91 -4.67 31.56
N ILE A 394 2.10 -4.78 32.88
CA ILE A 394 3.20 -5.55 33.48
C ILE A 394 3.12 -7.02 33.05
N ASP A 395 1.93 -7.62 33.12
CA ASP A 395 1.72 -9.01 32.74
C ASP A 395 2.07 -9.25 31.26
N ALA A 396 1.56 -8.38 30.38
CA ALA A 396 1.88 -8.44 28.96
C ALA A 396 3.37 -8.20 28.69
N PHE A 397 3.99 -7.23 29.39
CA PHE A 397 5.41 -6.91 29.24
C PHE A 397 6.30 -8.08 29.64
N ASN A 398 6.04 -8.70 30.80
CA ASN A 398 6.79 -9.87 31.25
C ASN A 398 6.62 -11.07 30.30
N ALA A 399 5.41 -11.27 29.77
CA ALA A 399 5.15 -12.32 28.78
C ALA A 399 5.88 -12.08 27.44
N THR A 400 5.99 -10.82 27.00
CA THR A 400 6.64 -10.46 25.73
C THR A 400 8.17 -10.39 25.84
N PHE A 401 8.68 -9.72 26.87
CA PHE A 401 10.10 -9.38 26.98
C PHE A 401 10.84 -10.21 28.04
N GLY A 402 10.14 -10.97 28.89
CA GLY A 402 10.70 -11.73 30.00
C GLY A 402 10.63 -11.00 31.35
N ASP A 403 10.87 -11.74 32.44
CA ASP A 403 10.67 -11.27 33.80
C ASP A 403 11.63 -10.14 34.21
N ARG A 404 11.05 -9.10 34.86
CA ARG A 404 11.65 -7.93 35.53
C ARG A 404 11.57 -6.62 34.75
N THR A 405 10.40 -5.98 34.84
CA THR A 405 10.30 -4.51 34.85
C THR A 405 11.22 -3.93 35.93
N ALA A 406 11.79 -2.75 35.69
CA ALA A 406 12.75 -2.16 36.63
C ALA A 406 12.18 -1.70 37.98
N SER A 407 10.86 -1.68 38.13
CA SER A 407 10.17 -1.29 39.35
C SER A 407 9.28 -2.41 39.88
N SER A 408 9.22 -2.57 41.20
CA SER A 408 8.43 -3.58 41.92
C SER A 408 6.91 -3.40 41.77
N GLY A 409 6.47 -2.32 41.13
CA GLY A 409 5.06 -2.03 40.86
C GLY A 409 4.84 -0.54 40.57
N PRO A 410 3.60 -0.14 40.25
CA PRO A 410 3.24 1.26 40.01
C PRO A 410 3.37 2.11 41.28
N ILE A 411 3.99 3.29 41.15
CA ILE A 411 4.19 4.25 42.23
C ILE A 411 3.22 5.41 42.03
N MET A 412 2.38 5.71 43.03
CA MET A 412 1.41 6.80 42.95
C MET A 412 2.08 8.16 43.19
N SER A 413 1.78 9.12 42.34
CA SER A 413 2.18 10.52 42.47
C SER A 413 1.12 11.32 43.22
N GLY A 414 1.47 12.53 43.70
CA GLY A 414 0.57 13.36 44.51
C GLY A 414 -0.72 13.81 43.81
N ASP A 415 -0.78 13.72 42.48
CA ASP A 415 -1.95 14.02 41.64
C ASP A 415 -2.87 12.80 41.39
N GLY A 416 -2.55 11.65 41.99
CA GLY A 416 -3.26 10.39 41.82
C GLY A 416 -2.87 9.60 40.57
N THR A 417 -1.85 10.04 39.82
CA THR A 417 -1.33 9.30 38.66
C THR A 417 -0.32 8.25 39.12
N TYR A 418 -0.48 7.00 38.67
CA TYR A 418 0.51 5.96 38.92
C TYR A 418 1.57 5.97 37.83
N LYS A 419 2.83 5.79 38.21
CA LYS A 419 3.98 5.72 37.30
C LYS A 419 4.71 4.40 37.48
N LEU A 420 5.09 3.77 36.37
CA LEU A 420 5.85 2.53 36.32
C LEU A 420 7.11 2.75 35.50
N ASN A 421 8.28 2.50 36.09
CA ASN A 421 9.57 2.60 35.41
C ASN A 421 9.91 1.25 34.78
N LEU A 422 10.13 1.23 33.47
CA LEU A 422 10.24 0.00 32.68
C LEU A 422 11.68 -0.44 32.46
N GLY A 423 12.58 0.52 32.34
CA GLY A 423 14.00 0.22 32.16
C GLY A 423 14.78 1.41 31.64
N TYR A 424 16.07 1.14 31.44
CA TYR A 424 17.06 2.11 31.00
C TYR A 424 17.51 1.79 29.56
N ASN A 425 18.82 1.85 29.31
CA ASN A 425 19.41 1.83 27.97
C ASN A 425 19.09 0.57 27.13
N VAL A 426 19.15 -0.64 27.69
CA VAL A 426 18.99 -1.87 26.88
C VAL A 426 17.58 -1.97 26.30
N LEU A 427 16.55 -1.75 27.11
CA LEU A 427 15.17 -1.74 26.63
C LEU A 427 14.97 -0.61 25.62
N ALA A 428 15.54 0.57 25.86
CA ALA A 428 15.48 1.69 24.92
C ALA A 428 16.10 1.37 23.57
N TYR A 429 17.22 0.64 23.53
CA TYR A 429 17.84 0.20 22.28
C TYR A 429 17.02 -0.88 21.58
N ILE A 430 16.42 -1.81 22.33
CA ILE A 430 15.50 -2.80 21.76
C ILE A 430 14.31 -2.07 21.13
N LEU A 431 13.64 -1.20 21.88
CA LEU A 431 12.47 -0.49 21.37
C LEU A 431 12.80 0.38 20.15
N GLU A 432 13.90 1.13 20.17
CA GLU A 432 14.25 2.01 19.05
C GLU A 432 14.68 1.25 17.80
N TYR A 433 15.58 0.27 17.92
CA TYR A 433 16.20 -0.37 16.75
C TYR A 433 15.49 -1.65 16.28
N VAL A 434 14.57 -2.19 17.08
CA VAL A 434 13.80 -3.40 16.73
C VAL A 434 12.34 -3.09 16.46
N PHE A 435 11.78 -2.10 17.15
CA PHE A 435 10.36 -1.74 17.07
C PHE A 435 10.10 -0.34 16.51
N ASP A 436 11.14 0.39 16.10
CA ASP A 436 11.04 1.78 15.64
C ASP A 436 10.36 2.71 16.68
N TYR A 437 10.50 2.40 17.98
CA TYR A 437 9.99 3.21 19.10
C TYR A 437 11.13 3.98 19.78
N GLY A 438 11.48 5.13 19.23
CA GLY A 438 12.50 6.04 19.74
C GLY A 438 11.97 7.12 20.71
N PRO A 439 12.86 7.98 21.25
CA PRO A 439 12.50 9.14 22.04
C PRO A 439 11.97 10.26 21.13
N VAL A 440 10.68 10.18 20.78
CA VAL A 440 10.00 11.14 19.89
C VAL A 440 8.90 11.90 20.63
N HIS A 441 8.49 13.04 20.07
CA HIS A 441 7.35 13.79 20.59
C HIS A 441 6.01 13.09 20.31
N ALA A 442 4.97 13.43 21.06
CA ALA A 442 3.65 12.80 20.92
C ALA A 442 3.04 12.96 19.51
N TRP A 443 3.31 14.08 18.84
CA TRP A 443 2.85 14.34 17.47
C TRP A 443 3.69 13.67 16.37
N GLU A 444 4.81 13.03 16.72
CA GLU A 444 5.70 12.30 15.79
C GLU A 444 5.59 10.78 15.94
N LYS A 445 4.84 10.30 16.94
CA LYS A 445 4.63 8.87 17.17
C LYS A 445 4.00 8.25 15.92
N GLU A 446 4.27 6.98 15.67
CA GLU A 446 3.64 6.22 14.59
C GLU A 446 3.33 4.79 15.05
N VAL A 447 2.52 4.06 14.28
CA VAL A 447 2.32 2.63 14.53
C VAL A 447 3.56 1.87 14.07
N PRO A 448 4.24 1.10 14.94
CA PRO A 448 5.42 0.32 14.58
C PRO A 448 5.18 -0.56 13.34
N PRO A 449 6.09 -0.59 12.35
CA PRO A 449 5.93 -1.41 11.15
C PRO A 449 5.65 -2.89 11.44
N VAL A 450 6.21 -3.41 12.53
CA VAL A 450 6.01 -4.80 12.97
C VAL A 450 4.55 -5.14 13.31
N ILE A 451 3.72 -4.14 13.64
CA ILE A 451 2.29 -4.28 13.92
C ILE A 451 1.47 -4.25 12.62
N LEU A 452 1.92 -3.54 11.59
CA LEU A 452 1.18 -3.37 10.33
C LEU A 452 0.91 -4.71 9.63
N ASP A 453 1.86 -5.64 9.69
CA ASP A 453 1.75 -6.99 9.11
C ASP A 453 1.49 -8.10 10.15
N ALA A 454 1.27 -7.75 11.42
CA ALA A 454 1.14 -8.72 12.50
C ALA A 454 -0.13 -9.61 12.36
N PRO A 455 -0.17 -10.77 13.05
CA PRO A 455 -1.39 -11.53 13.27
C PRO A 455 -2.48 -10.69 13.93
N ASP A 456 -3.73 -11.00 13.62
CA ASP A 456 -4.87 -10.20 14.07
C ASP A 456 -4.91 -10.08 15.60
N GLU A 457 -4.60 -11.13 16.37
CA GLU A 457 -4.55 -11.08 17.84
C GLU A 457 -3.59 -10.00 18.40
N CYS A 458 -2.47 -9.76 17.72
CA CYS A 458 -1.50 -8.73 18.08
C CYS A 458 -2.07 -7.34 17.79
N ILE A 459 -2.68 -7.15 16.61
CA ILE A 459 -3.38 -5.91 16.24
C ILE A 459 -4.50 -5.59 17.25
N MET A 460 -5.21 -6.63 17.71
CA MET A 460 -6.31 -6.51 18.67
C MET A 460 -5.80 -6.07 20.03
N GLY A 461 -4.70 -6.66 20.51
CA GLY A 461 -4.01 -6.20 21.72
C GLY A 461 -3.60 -4.73 21.62
N PHE A 462 -3.03 -4.33 20.49
CA PHE A 462 -2.59 -2.96 20.22
C PHE A 462 -3.75 -1.95 20.21
N LEU A 463 -4.79 -2.20 19.43
CA LEU A 463 -5.95 -1.30 19.32
C LEU A 463 -6.67 -1.17 20.66
N LYS A 464 -6.81 -2.27 21.42
CA LYS A 464 -7.42 -2.25 22.75
C LYS A 464 -6.62 -1.36 23.71
N SER A 465 -5.33 -1.66 23.90
CA SER A 465 -4.51 -0.99 24.91
C SER A 465 -4.23 0.47 24.58
N PHE A 466 -3.98 0.79 23.31
CA PHE A 466 -3.86 2.18 22.87
C PHE A 466 -5.11 2.98 23.24
N ARG A 467 -6.30 2.43 22.99
CA ARG A 467 -7.56 3.12 23.27
C ARG A 467 -7.85 3.20 24.77
N GLU A 468 -7.44 2.22 25.56
CA GLU A 468 -7.56 2.30 27.02
C GLU A 468 -6.67 3.39 27.63
N GLY A 469 -5.56 3.74 26.97
CA GLY A 469 -4.77 4.93 27.30
C GLY A 469 -5.37 6.22 26.76
N ASP A 470 -5.35 6.40 25.43
CA ASP A 470 -5.65 7.68 24.74
C ASP A 470 -7.01 7.70 24.03
N GLY A 471 -7.96 6.87 24.44
CA GLY A 471 -9.24 6.73 23.76
C GLY A 471 -10.44 6.79 24.69
N SER A 472 -11.62 6.53 24.13
CA SER A 472 -12.84 6.44 24.92
C SER A 472 -13.93 5.62 24.23
N ILE A 473 -14.86 5.14 25.04
CA ILE A 473 -16.08 4.46 24.60
C ILE A 473 -17.28 5.28 25.04
N ASP A 474 -18.22 5.53 24.13
CA ASP A 474 -19.53 6.09 24.44
C ASP A 474 -20.61 5.03 24.18
N ASN A 475 -21.03 4.38 25.26
CA ASN A 475 -22.02 3.30 25.24
C ASN A 475 -23.40 3.79 24.81
N LYS A 476 -23.75 5.04 25.12
CA LYS A 476 -25.08 5.61 24.79
C LYS A 476 -25.21 5.85 23.30
N LYS A 477 -24.14 6.35 22.66
CA LYS A 477 -24.12 6.67 21.23
C LYS A 477 -23.51 5.56 20.36
N LEU A 478 -23.08 4.45 20.96
CA LEU A 478 -22.35 3.36 20.31
C LEU A 478 -21.17 3.90 19.50
N ARG A 479 -20.18 4.49 20.18
CA ARG A 479 -18.98 5.04 19.53
C ARG A 479 -17.73 4.59 20.25
N ILE A 480 -16.73 4.16 19.49
CA ILE A 480 -15.38 3.89 19.97
C ILE A 480 -14.45 4.94 19.35
N ARG A 481 -13.63 5.59 20.18
CA ARG A 481 -12.79 6.73 19.80
C ARG A 481 -11.34 6.50 20.20
N TYR A 482 -10.44 6.89 19.32
CA TYR A 482 -9.00 6.96 19.53
C TYR A 482 -8.60 8.43 19.38
N HIS A 483 -7.86 8.99 20.33
CA HIS A 483 -7.37 10.37 20.27
C HIS A 483 -5.86 10.38 20.10
N THR A 484 -5.34 11.36 19.36
CA THR A 484 -3.88 11.57 19.20
C THR A 484 -3.62 12.96 18.63
N THR A 485 -2.39 13.47 18.78
CA THR A 485 -1.89 14.66 18.09
C THR A 485 -1.01 14.33 16.89
N SER A 486 -0.75 13.05 16.62
CA SER A 486 0.04 12.60 15.46
C SER A 486 -0.88 12.17 14.30
N LEU A 487 -0.58 12.67 13.11
CA LEU A 487 -1.27 12.28 11.88
C LEU A 487 -0.81 10.91 11.37
N GLU A 488 0.45 10.55 11.61
CA GLU A 488 1.05 9.26 11.31
C GLU A 488 0.36 8.14 12.12
N LEU A 489 0.10 8.37 13.42
CA LEU A 489 -0.73 7.47 14.23
C LEU A 489 -2.16 7.36 13.72
N VAL A 490 -2.77 8.46 13.28
CA VAL A 490 -4.12 8.41 12.67
C VAL A 490 -4.11 7.47 11.47
N ASN A 491 -3.12 7.62 10.57
CA ASN A 491 -2.97 6.76 9.40
C ASN A 491 -2.75 5.29 9.80
N GLY A 492 -1.87 5.01 10.76
CA GLY A 492 -1.64 3.66 11.27
C GLY A 492 -2.89 3.03 11.90
N ILE A 493 -3.60 3.75 12.77
CA ILE A 493 -4.83 3.24 13.43
C ILE A 493 -5.92 2.98 12.38
N VAL A 494 -6.12 3.91 11.43
CA VAL A 494 -7.08 3.72 10.32
C VAL A 494 -6.71 2.50 9.50
N PHE A 495 -5.43 2.30 9.20
CA PHE A 495 -4.96 1.12 8.48
C PHE A 495 -5.27 -0.19 9.22
N LEU A 496 -4.97 -0.26 10.52
CA LEU A 496 -5.24 -1.45 11.34
C LEU A 496 -6.74 -1.75 11.45
N LEU A 497 -7.59 -0.72 11.54
CA LEU A 497 -9.04 -0.87 11.50
C LEU A 497 -9.51 -1.40 10.12
N LEU A 498 -8.98 -0.86 9.02
CA LEU A 498 -9.27 -1.35 7.67
C LEU A 498 -8.82 -2.79 7.44
N ARG A 499 -7.71 -3.23 8.05
CA ARG A 499 -7.31 -4.65 8.07
C ARG A 499 -8.38 -5.55 8.70
N CYS A 500 -8.97 -5.08 9.79
CA CYS A 500 -10.07 -5.75 10.47
C CYS A 500 -11.42 -5.61 9.72
N GLY A 501 -11.45 -4.92 8.57
CA GLY A 501 -12.68 -4.62 7.84
C GLY A 501 -13.59 -3.60 8.55
N ILE A 502 -13.03 -2.79 9.45
CA ILE A 502 -13.72 -1.75 10.20
C ILE A 502 -13.43 -0.39 9.56
N PHE A 503 -14.47 0.29 9.10
CA PHE A 503 -14.35 1.65 8.60
C PHE A 503 -14.55 2.68 9.72
N SER A 504 -13.67 3.68 9.78
CA SER A 504 -13.68 4.76 10.76
C SER A 504 -13.71 6.15 10.10
N ASN A 505 -14.25 7.12 10.83
CA ASN A 505 -14.20 8.54 10.49
C ASN A 505 -13.01 9.20 11.20
N ILE A 506 -12.42 10.22 10.57
CA ILE A 506 -11.34 11.05 11.10
C ILE A 506 -11.92 12.44 11.37
N TYR A 507 -11.72 12.94 12.58
CA TYR A 507 -12.05 14.31 12.94
C TYR A 507 -10.78 15.06 13.29
N HIS A 508 -10.64 16.26 12.75
CA HIS A 508 -9.51 17.14 12.99
C HIS A 508 -10.00 18.36 13.78
N TYR A 509 -9.40 18.56 14.95
CA TYR A 509 -9.71 19.63 15.88
C TYR A 509 -8.54 20.61 15.91
N LYS A 510 -8.67 21.69 15.13
CA LYS A 510 -7.71 22.79 15.15
C LYS A 510 -7.70 23.47 16.51
N LYS A 511 -6.53 23.67 17.09
CA LYS A 511 -6.40 24.44 18.33
C LYS A 511 -6.31 25.93 18.01
N THR A 512 -6.95 26.75 18.84
CA THR A 512 -6.93 28.23 18.69
C THR A 512 -5.59 28.84 19.08
N ASN A 513 -4.89 28.22 20.03
CA ASN A 513 -3.54 28.64 20.41
C ASN A 513 -2.50 27.88 19.57
N PRO A 514 -1.67 28.58 18.77
CA PRO A 514 -0.67 27.96 17.90
C PRO A 514 0.44 27.19 18.65
N ILE A 515 0.58 27.39 19.97
CA ILE A 515 1.51 26.61 20.81
C ILE A 515 1.00 25.16 21.01
N HIS A 516 -0.30 24.94 20.90
CA HIS A 516 -0.87 23.60 21.03
C HIS A 516 -0.99 22.92 19.67
N HIS A 517 -0.50 21.70 19.58
CA HIS A 517 -0.68 20.86 18.41
C HIS A 517 -2.17 20.56 18.17
N ASP A 518 -2.53 20.46 16.90
CA ASP A 518 -3.84 20.00 16.48
C ASP A 518 -4.13 18.61 17.05
N ALA A 519 -5.39 18.36 17.37
CA ALA A 519 -5.84 17.07 17.88
C ALA A 519 -6.68 16.34 16.84
N TYR A 520 -6.53 15.03 16.80
CA TYR A 520 -7.25 14.14 15.90
C TYR A 520 -8.07 13.13 16.71
N GLU A 521 -9.21 12.74 16.14
CA GLU A 521 -10.01 11.63 16.63
C GLU A 521 -10.31 10.66 15.50
N VAL A 522 -9.94 9.39 15.68
CA VAL A 522 -10.43 8.29 14.84
C VAL A 522 -11.64 7.68 15.53
N ARG A 523 -12.80 7.73 14.88
CA ARG A 523 -14.10 7.30 15.43
C ARG A 523 -14.68 6.14 14.64
N VAL A 524 -14.98 5.06 15.33
CA VAL A 524 -15.85 3.99 14.84
C VAL A 524 -17.25 4.22 15.42
N GLY A 525 -18.19 4.64 14.56
CA GLY A 525 -19.55 5.02 14.97
C GLY A 525 -20.68 4.26 14.28
N THR A 526 -20.39 3.44 13.27
CA THR A 526 -21.40 2.59 12.62
C THR A 526 -21.64 1.36 13.49
N GLY A 527 -22.89 1.08 13.86
CA GLY A 527 -23.22 0.01 14.82
C GLY A 527 -22.66 -1.37 14.48
N GLU A 528 -22.59 -1.74 13.20
CA GLU A 528 -21.95 -2.98 12.72
C GLU A 528 -20.45 -3.01 13.04
N TYR A 529 -19.71 -1.96 12.67
CA TYR A 529 -18.29 -1.86 12.95
C TYR A 529 -17.98 -1.72 14.43
N VAL A 530 -18.83 -1.04 15.19
CA VAL A 530 -18.72 -0.96 16.67
C VAL A 530 -18.86 -2.35 17.25
N LYS A 531 -19.85 -3.14 16.82
CA LYS A 531 -20.05 -4.52 17.27
C LYS A 531 -18.83 -5.39 16.95
N ILE A 532 -18.35 -5.36 15.70
CA ILE A 532 -17.16 -6.12 15.28
C ILE A 532 -15.96 -5.74 16.15
N LEU A 533 -15.68 -4.44 16.30
CA LEU A 533 -14.56 -3.97 17.11
C LEU A 533 -14.72 -4.41 18.57
N SER A 534 -15.91 -4.28 19.14
CA SER A 534 -16.25 -4.65 20.52
C SER A 534 -16.03 -6.13 20.84
N GLU A 535 -16.44 -7.01 19.92
CA GLU A 535 -16.27 -8.46 20.05
C GLU A 535 -14.78 -8.83 20.00
N ILE A 536 -14.06 -8.18 19.10
CA ILE A 536 -12.63 -8.36 18.87
C ILE A 536 -11.83 -7.89 20.11
N THR A 537 -12.06 -6.68 20.61
CA THR A 537 -11.30 -6.12 21.74
C THR A 537 -11.82 -6.56 23.10
N SER A 538 -12.89 -7.37 23.16
CA SER A 538 -13.51 -7.88 24.39
C SER A 538 -14.00 -6.80 25.35
N ASP A 539 -14.38 -5.63 24.83
CA ASP A 539 -14.79 -4.50 25.68
C ASP A 539 -16.22 -4.59 26.20
N PHE A 540 -17.01 -5.50 25.64
CA PHE A 540 -18.42 -5.61 25.92
C PHE A 540 -18.80 -7.07 26.11
N LYS A 541 -18.82 -7.53 27.38
CA LYS A 541 -19.45 -8.82 27.72
C LYS A 541 -20.98 -8.76 27.65
N ASP A 542 -21.57 -7.57 27.66
CA ASP A 542 -23.00 -7.41 27.96
C ASP A 542 -23.69 -6.30 27.16
N MET A 543 -23.61 -6.40 25.82
CA MET A 543 -24.46 -5.58 24.96
C MET A 543 -25.56 -6.42 24.33
N SER A 544 -26.75 -6.33 24.91
CA SER A 544 -28.00 -6.59 24.19
C SER A 544 -28.16 -5.52 23.09
N LEU A 545 -27.44 -5.65 21.97
CA LEU A 545 -27.66 -4.85 20.76
C LEU A 545 -29.01 -5.24 20.13
N LYS A 546 -30.12 -4.97 20.83
CA LYS A 546 -31.50 -5.16 20.33
C LYS A 546 -31.84 -4.22 19.17
N ARG A 547 -30.98 -3.25 18.85
CA ARG A 547 -31.12 -2.43 17.64
C ARG A 547 -30.26 -3.02 16.52
N LYS A 548 -30.89 -3.82 15.64
CA LYS A 548 -30.43 -3.94 14.25
C LYS A 548 -30.41 -2.52 13.68
N SER A 549 -29.24 -1.89 13.64
CA SER A 549 -29.08 -0.63 12.91
C SER A 549 -29.37 -0.94 11.44
N THR A 550 -30.53 -0.54 10.94
CA THR A 550 -30.85 -0.54 9.50
C THR A 550 -30.15 0.60 8.75
N MET A 551 -29.27 1.35 9.45
CA MET A 551 -28.54 2.51 8.93
C MET A 551 -27.03 2.25 8.98
N SER A 552 -26.52 1.48 8.01
CA SER A 552 -25.08 1.44 7.76
C SER A 552 -24.62 2.73 7.08
N GLY A 553 -23.44 3.23 7.49
CA GLY A 553 -22.76 4.34 6.82
C GLY A 553 -22.18 3.96 5.46
N ASP A 554 -21.92 2.66 5.24
CA ASP A 554 -21.40 2.14 3.98
C ASP A 554 -22.48 2.09 2.91
N ARG A 555 -22.42 3.07 2.02
CA ARG A 555 -23.46 3.39 1.04
C ARG A 555 -22.88 3.48 -0.36
N ILE A 556 -23.53 2.82 -1.30
CA ILE A 556 -23.13 2.76 -2.69
C ILE A 556 -23.99 3.75 -3.49
N PRO A 557 -23.39 4.74 -4.17
CA PRO A 557 -24.12 5.79 -4.87
C PRO A 557 -24.66 5.34 -6.23
N ASN A 558 -25.79 5.94 -6.66
CA ASN A 558 -26.26 5.93 -8.04
C ASN A 558 -26.52 4.55 -8.70
N ILE A 559 -26.83 3.51 -7.92
CA ILE A 559 -27.14 2.15 -8.43
C ILE A 559 -28.63 1.80 -8.48
N GLY A 560 -29.53 2.71 -8.11
CA GLY A 560 -30.98 2.42 -8.01
C GLY A 560 -31.61 1.88 -9.30
N LYS A 561 -31.28 2.51 -10.45
CA LYS A 561 -31.73 2.04 -11.77
C LYS A 561 -31.18 0.65 -12.12
N LEU A 562 -29.90 0.41 -11.81
CA LEU A 562 -29.24 -0.88 -12.07
C LEU A 562 -29.90 -2.01 -11.26
N ILE A 563 -30.22 -1.76 -9.99
CA ILE A 563 -30.99 -2.70 -9.15
C ILE A 563 -32.34 -3.01 -9.78
N ASN A 564 -33.07 -1.99 -10.22
CA ASN A 564 -34.40 -2.19 -10.80
C ASN A 564 -34.34 -2.93 -12.14
N ASN A 565 -33.35 -2.65 -12.99
CA ASN A 565 -33.11 -3.38 -14.22
C ASN A 565 -32.84 -4.88 -13.93
N THR A 566 -31.98 -5.17 -12.96
CA THR A 566 -31.69 -6.55 -12.52
C THR A 566 -32.95 -7.27 -12.04
N ARG A 567 -33.82 -6.58 -11.29
CA ARG A 567 -35.10 -7.16 -10.86
C ARG A 567 -36.03 -7.44 -12.04
N ARG A 568 -36.07 -6.55 -13.04
CA ARG A 568 -36.97 -6.69 -14.21
C ARG A 568 -36.58 -7.86 -15.11
N THR A 569 -35.32 -8.29 -15.09
CA THR A 569 -34.85 -9.47 -15.85
C THR A 569 -35.10 -10.79 -15.12
N CYS A 570 -35.47 -10.76 -13.84
CA CYS A 570 -35.81 -11.97 -13.10
C CYS A 570 -37.10 -12.62 -13.62
N SER A 571 -37.20 -13.93 -13.44
CA SER A 571 -38.47 -14.64 -13.45
C SER A 571 -39.45 -14.05 -12.42
N LYS A 572 -40.77 -14.32 -12.57
CA LYS A 572 -41.82 -13.68 -11.76
C LYS A 572 -41.57 -13.85 -10.25
N LEU A 573 -41.18 -12.76 -9.58
CA LEU A 573 -40.96 -12.73 -8.14
C LEU A 573 -42.24 -13.12 -7.38
N LYS A 574 -42.09 -13.90 -6.30
CA LYS A 574 -43.18 -14.15 -5.36
C LYS A 574 -43.57 -12.85 -4.65
N LYS A 575 -44.87 -12.66 -4.40
CA LYS A 575 -45.44 -11.46 -3.74
C LYS A 575 -44.75 -11.12 -2.42
N LYS A 576 -44.35 -12.14 -1.64
CA LYS A 576 -43.61 -11.96 -0.38
C LYS A 576 -42.25 -11.29 -0.58
N ASP A 577 -41.52 -11.67 -1.62
CA ASP A 577 -40.16 -11.20 -1.89
C ASP A 577 -40.19 -9.82 -2.54
N TYR A 578 -41.16 -9.58 -3.44
CA TYR A 578 -41.40 -8.26 -4.02
C TYR A 578 -41.71 -7.21 -2.94
N ARG A 579 -42.50 -7.56 -1.92
CA ARG A 579 -42.89 -6.63 -0.84
C ARG A 579 -41.80 -6.32 0.18
N LYS A 580 -40.65 -7.00 0.16
CA LYS A 580 -39.53 -6.74 1.08
C LYS A 580 -38.89 -5.36 0.87
N PHE A 581 -39.00 -4.80 -0.34
CA PHE A 581 -38.28 -3.59 -0.73
C PHE A 581 -39.20 -2.57 -1.39
N ASP A 582 -38.96 -1.29 -1.10
CA ASP A 582 -39.56 -0.17 -1.84
C ASP A 582 -38.78 0.07 -3.14
N TRP A 583 -39.14 -0.69 -4.19
CA TRP A 583 -38.46 -0.63 -5.49
C TRP A 583 -38.55 0.75 -6.15
N SER A 584 -39.70 1.42 -6.03
CA SER A 584 -39.90 2.76 -6.58
C SER A 584 -39.02 3.79 -5.87
N GLY A 585 -38.94 3.72 -4.54
CA GLY A 585 -38.04 4.57 -3.76
C GLY A 585 -36.57 4.30 -4.03
N ILE A 586 -36.17 3.03 -4.22
CA ILE A 586 -34.80 2.64 -4.58
C ILE A 586 -34.39 3.26 -5.93
N GLU A 587 -35.27 3.23 -6.92
CA GLU A 587 -34.98 3.76 -8.25
C GLU A 587 -34.99 5.29 -8.32
N ASN A 588 -35.98 5.93 -7.69
CA ASN A 588 -36.30 7.33 -7.95
C ASN A 588 -36.00 8.29 -6.79
N LYS A 589 -36.02 7.80 -5.54
CA LYS A 589 -35.90 8.67 -4.34
C LYS A 589 -34.53 8.56 -3.67
N LYS A 590 -33.88 7.40 -3.75
CA LYS A 590 -32.62 7.13 -3.04
C LYS A 590 -31.42 7.40 -3.93
N LYS A 591 -30.61 8.39 -3.55
CA LYS A 591 -29.31 8.68 -4.20
C LYS A 591 -28.24 7.62 -3.87
N THR A 592 -28.37 6.93 -2.75
CA THR A 592 -27.44 5.89 -2.31
C THR A 592 -28.19 4.71 -1.67
N ILE A 593 -27.57 3.53 -1.70
CA ILE A 593 -28.10 2.29 -1.10
C ILE A 593 -27.08 1.73 -0.12
N CYS A 594 -27.51 1.38 1.09
CA CYS A 594 -26.64 0.72 2.07
C CYS A 594 -26.17 -0.64 1.54
N ARG A 595 -24.90 -0.99 1.72
CA ARG A 595 -24.33 -2.26 1.23
C ARG A 595 -25.10 -3.49 1.73
N VAL A 596 -25.44 -3.53 3.03
CA VAL A 596 -26.27 -4.60 3.62
C VAL A 596 -27.65 -4.70 2.95
N THR A 597 -28.26 -3.56 2.58
CA THR A 597 -29.51 -3.58 1.81
C THR A 597 -29.29 -4.16 0.41
N LEU A 598 -28.19 -3.82 -0.26
CA LEU A 598 -27.85 -4.38 -1.56
C LEU A 598 -27.63 -5.89 -1.49
N GLU A 599 -26.91 -6.39 -0.48
CA GLU A 599 -26.72 -7.83 -0.28
C GLU A 599 -28.05 -8.57 -0.09
N ASN A 600 -28.92 -8.05 0.78
CA ASN A 600 -30.26 -8.61 0.98
C ASN A 600 -31.11 -8.62 -0.31
N ILE A 601 -30.98 -7.59 -1.15
CA ILE A 601 -31.64 -7.53 -2.46
C ILE A 601 -31.09 -8.64 -3.35
N LEU A 602 -29.77 -8.78 -3.47
CA LEU A 602 -29.13 -9.78 -4.31
C LEU A 602 -29.48 -11.20 -3.88
N GLU A 603 -29.45 -11.50 -2.58
CA GLU A 603 -29.88 -12.78 -2.03
C GLU A 603 -31.36 -13.08 -2.31
N THR A 604 -32.21 -12.04 -2.29
CA THR A 604 -33.64 -12.19 -2.61
C THR A 604 -33.87 -12.42 -4.11
N LEU A 605 -33.07 -11.81 -4.98
CA LEU A 605 -33.21 -11.93 -6.44
C LEU A 605 -32.56 -13.21 -6.98
N LYS A 606 -31.48 -13.70 -6.36
CA LYS A 606 -30.70 -14.86 -6.83
C LYS A 606 -31.54 -16.11 -7.19
N PRO A 607 -32.56 -16.51 -6.42
CA PRO A 607 -33.39 -17.68 -6.76
C PRO A 607 -34.29 -17.50 -7.99
N TYR A 608 -34.39 -16.28 -8.53
CA TYR A 608 -35.27 -15.93 -9.65
C TYR A 608 -34.51 -15.75 -10.98
N ASP A 609 -33.26 -16.21 -11.04
CA ASP A 609 -32.39 -16.23 -12.23
C ASP A 609 -32.27 -14.85 -12.93
N PRO A 610 -31.74 -13.82 -12.22
CA PRO A 610 -31.50 -12.51 -12.82
C PRO A 610 -30.44 -12.58 -13.92
N ASP A 611 -30.57 -11.74 -14.95
CA ASP A 611 -29.55 -11.59 -16.00
C ASP A 611 -28.15 -11.39 -15.37
N PRO A 612 -27.18 -12.30 -15.63
CA PRO A 612 -25.86 -12.28 -15.02
C PRO A 612 -25.10 -10.97 -15.26
N ARG A 613 -25.35 -10.27 -16.38
CA ARG A 613 -24.64 -9.02 -16.72
C ARG A 613 -24.87 -7.94 -15.66
N TYR A 614 -26.12 -7.76 -15.21
CA TYR A 614 -26.45 -6.77 -14.19
C TYR A 614 -26.19 -7.30 -12.77
N PHE A 615 -26.51 -8.57 -12.53
CA PHE A 615 -26.32 -9.20 -11.23
C PHE A 615 -24.84 -9.20 -10.80
N ASN A 616 -23.92 -9.52 -11.72
CA ASN A 616 -22.50 -9.57 -11.42
C ASN A 616 -21.91 -8.20 -11.08
N ILE A 617 -22.36 -7.12 -11.75
CA ILE A 617 -21.95 -5.74 -11.41
C ILE A 617 -22.37 -5.40 -9.98
N LEU A 618 -23.64 -5.64 -9.65
CA LEU A 618 -24.14 -5.36 -8.30
C LEU A 618 -23.48 -6.25 -7.24
N ASN A 619 -23.22 -7.52 -7.55
CA ASN A 619 -22.52 -8.44 -6.66
C ASN A 619 -21.07 -8.00 -6.42
N GLY A 620 -20.37 -7.55 -7.47
CA GLY A 620 -19.04 -6.94 -7.34
C GLY A 620 -19.06 -5.71 -6.44
N LEU A 621 -20.03 -4.81 -6.64
CA LEU A 621 -20.21 -3.64 -5.78
C LEU A 621 -20.57 -4.00 -4.35
N ALA A 622 -21.31 -5.09 -4.09
CA ALA A 622 -21.67 -5.53 -2.75
C ALA A 622 -20.47 -6.16 -2.03
N LYS A 623 -19.72 -7.02 -2.71
CA LYS A 623 -18.60 -7.79 -2.12
C LYS A 623 -17.24 -7.11 -2.24
N GLY A 624 -17.12 -6.05 -3.03
CA GLY A 624 -15.89 -5.29 -3.24
C GLY A 624 -15.31 -4.71 -1.96
N ASP A 625 -14.02 -4.40 -2.01
CA ASP A 625 -13.26 -3.81 -0.91
C ASP A 625 -13.15 -2.28 -1.02
N ILE A 626 -13.99 -1.66 -1.86
CA ILE A 626 -14.09 -0.21 -2.05
C ILE A 626 -15.26 0.38 -1.25
N TYR A 627 -14.98 1.45 -0.52
CA TYR A 627 -15.94 2.33 0.12
C TYR A 627 -16.12 3.59 -0.72
N TRP A 628 -17.36 4.07 -0.88
CA TRP A 628 -17.66 5.26 -1.67
C TRP A 628 -17.96 6.43 -0.74
N ASP A 629 -17.06 7.41 -0.70
CA ASP A 629 -17.18 8.55 0.20
C ASP A 629 -17.39 9.86 -0.55
N ARG A 630 -18.13 10.76 0.06
CA ARG A 630 -18.55 12.02 -0.55
C ARG A 630 -17.48 13.08 -0.37
N VAL A 631 -17.09 13.76 -1.44
CA VAL A 631 -16.25 14.96 -1.40
C VAL A 631 -17.00 16.10 -0.72
N THR A 632 -16.34 16.76 0.24
CA THR A 632 -16.89 17.87 1.04
C THR A 632 -16.06 19.15 0.95
N GLY A 633 -14.80 19.06 0.57
CA GLY A 633 -13.93 20.21 0.34
C GLY A 633 -13.00 19.96 -0.84
N ILE A 634 -12.82 20.99 -1.65
CA ILE A 634 -11.81 21.08 -2.70
C ILE A 634 -11.21 22.46 -2.55
N THR A 635 -9.93 22.55 -2.19
CA THR A 635 -9.22 23.81 -2.00
C THR A 635 -7.86 23.75 -2.67
N GLU A 636 -7.29 24.91 -2.99
CA GLU A 636 -5.87 24.98 -3.36
C GLU A 636 -4.99 24.61 -2.16
N ALA A 637 -3.79 24.11 -2.43
CA ALA A 637 -2.80 23.79 -1.42
C ALA A 637 -1.40 24.24 -1.86
N GLU A 638 -0.47 24.23 -0.89
CA GLU A 638 0.92 24.59 -1.12
C GLU A 638 1.56 23.70 -2.20
N VAL A 639 2.30 24.35 -3.10
CA VAL A 639 2.95 23.71 -4.24
C VAL A 639 4.32 23.18 -3.80
N PRO A 640 4.54 21.86 -3.73
CA PRO A 640 5.84 21.30 -3.39
C PRO A 640 6.86 21.52 -4.52
N PRO A 641 8.16 21.39 -4.27
CA PRO A 641 9.18 21.54 -5.32
C PRO A 641 9.03 20.51 -6.46
N TYR A 642 8.48 19.33 -6.15
CA TYR A 642 8.17 18.29 -7.12
C TYR A 642 6.94 17.50 -6.69
N THR A 643 6.31 16.83 -7.64
CA THR A 643 5.28 15.82 -7.44
C THR A 643 5.81 14.45 -7.86
N ILE A 644 5.12 13.41 -7.40
CA ILE A 644 5.50 12.01 -7.58
C ILE A 644 4.40 11.29 -8.35
N ASP A 645 4.79 10.39 -9.25
CA ASP A 645 3.87 9.46 -9.88
C ASP A 645 4.46 8.04 -9.88
N PHE A 646 3.57 7.03 -9.92
CA PHE A 646 3.92 5.62 -9.94
C PHE A 646 3.36 4.96 -11.19
N GLU A 647 4.11 3.99 -11.71
CA GLU A 647 3.56 3.01 -12.63
C GLU A 647 3.36 1.68 -11.89
N VAL A 648 2.12 1.19 -11.88
CA VAL A 648 1.73 -0.05 -11.18
C VAL A 648 1.01 -0.93 -12.17
N ASN A 649 1.71 -1.94 -12.67
CA ASN A 649 1.15 -2.88 -13.63
C ASN A 649 0.56 -4.11 -12.92
N PRO A 650 -0.60 -4.64 -13.35
CA PRO A 650 -1.49 -4.15 -14.42
C PRO A 650 -2.63 -3.22 -13.92
N THR A 651 -2.73 -2.96 -12.61
CA THR A 651 -3.92 -2.38 -11.99
C THR A 651 -4.02 -0.86 -12.10
N GLN A 652 -2.91 -0.17 -12.36
CA GLN A 652 -2.84 1.28 -12.58
C GLN A 652 -3.52 2.10 -11.48
N ASN A 653 -3.38 1.68 -10.23
CA ASN A 653 -3.80 2.43 -9.06
C ASN A 653 -2.97 2.10 -7.82
N PHE A 654 -3.09 2.90 -6.78
CA PHE A 654 -2.45 2.67 -5.48
C PHE A 654 -3.21 3.38 -4.36
N ILE A 655 -2.86 3.04 -3.12
CA ILE A 655 -3.43 3.64 -1.91
C ILE A 655 -2.49 4.72 -1.36
N GLY A 656 -3.03 5.92 -1.19
CA GLY A 656 -2.30 7.07 -0.62
C GLY A 656 -3.22 8.12 -0.04
N GLY A 657 -2.62 9.11 0.62
CA GLY A 657 -3.33 10.22 1.27
C GLY A 657 -3.73 9.93 2.71
N ASN A 658 -4.01 10.99 3.46
CA ASN A 658 -4.36 10.92 4.88
C ASN A 658 -5.70 10.19 5.09
N GLY A 659 -5.64 9.11 5.88
CA GLY A 659 -6.74 8.16 6.08
C GLY A 659 -7.04 7.25 4.89
N PHE A 660 -6.19 7.32 3.85
CA PHE A 660 -6.19 6.53 2.62
C PHE A 660 -7.35 6.78 1.65
N LEU A 661 -6.99 7.14 0.42
CA LEU A 661 -7.81 7.18 -0.78
C LEU A 661 -7.19 6.25 -1.83
N ILE A 662 -7.96 5.94 -2.87
CA ILE A 662 -7.48 5.18 -4.03
C ILE A 662 -7.19 6.15 -5.18
N LEU A 663 -5.95 6.15 -5.63
CA LEU A 663 -5.36 7.07 -6.60
C LEU A 663 -5.06 6.32 -7.91
N HIS A 664 -5.30 6.94 -9.05
CA HIS A 664 -5.07 6.35 -10.38
C HIS A 664 -3.65 6.64 -10.87
N ASN A 665 -3.08 5.74 -11.68
CA ASN A 665 -1.78 5.93 -12.35
C ASN A 665 -1.94 6.30 -13.82
N SER A 666 -0.98 7.05 -14.34
CA SER A 666 -0.97 7.49 -15.73
C SER A 666 -0.98 6.34 -16.78
N ASP A 667 -1.91 6.45 -17.75
CA ASP A 667 -1.87 6.00 -19.16
C ASP A 667 -2.48 4.64 -19.63
N PRO A 668 -3.81 4.56 -19.86
CA PRO A 668 -4.48 3.41 -20.47
C PRO A 668 -4.59 3.42 -22.02
N LEU A 669 -4.25 4.51 -22.73
CA LEU A 669 -4.65 4.68 -24.15
C LEU A 669 -3.82 3.89 -25.16
N ILE A 670 -2.50 3.78 -24.93
CA ILE A 670 -1.61 3.05 -25.83
C ILE A 670 -1.81 1.54 -25.67
N VAL A 671 -2.04 1.09 -24.43
CA VAL A 671 -2.36 -0.31 -24.12
C VAL A 671 -3.72 -0.72 -24.72
N ASP A 672 -4.70 0.19 -24.75
CA ASP A 672 -5.95 -0.03 -25.48
C ASP A 672 -5.72 -0.24 -26.98
N LEU A 673 -4.80 0.51 -27.58
CA LEU A 673 -4.51 0.42 -29.01
C LEU A 673 -3.75 -0.87 -29.37
N GLU A 674 -2.69 -1.21 -28.62
CA GLU A 674 -1.92 -2.46 -28.76
C GLU A 674 -2.84 -3.67 -28.80
N THR A 675 -3.70 -3.79 -27.79
CA THR A 675 -4.60 -4.92 -27.67
C THR A 675 -5.71 -4.93 -28.72
N SER A 676 -6.19 -3.77 -29.18
CA SER A 676 -7.22 -3.70 -30.23
C SER A 676 -6.69 -4.08 -31.61
N LEU A 677 -5.39 -3.88 -31.85
CA LEU A 677 -4.72 -4.18 -33.11
C LEU A 677 -4.03 -5.55 -33.10
N GLU A 678 -3.95 -6.19 -31.93
CA GLU A 678 -3.19 -7.42 -31.70
C GLU A 678 -1.71 -7.27 -32.08
N VAL A 679 -1.14 -6.09 -31.80
CA VAL A 679 0.25 -5.76 -32.10
C VAL A 679 1.01 -5.42 -30.82
N LEU A 680 2.32 -5.63 -30.86
CA LEU A 680 3.26 -5.16 -29.86
C LEU A 680 3.48 -3.65 -29.99
N ARG A 681 4.00 -3.04 -28.92
CA ARG A 681 4.26 -1.59 -28.89
C ARG A 681 5.33 -1.20 -29.91
N GLU A 682 6.28 -2.09 -30.09
CA GLU A 682 7.45 -1.93 -30.92
C GLU A 682 7.10 -2.02 -32.41
N GLU A 683 6.12 -2.87 -32.75
CA GLU A 683 5.49 -2.94 -34.07
C GLU A 683 4.75 -1.64 -34.44
N LEU A 684 4.30 -0.85 -33.45
CA LEU A 684 3.77 0.50 -33.67
C LEU A 684 4.87 1.56 -33.83
N HIS A 685 6.13 1.13 -33.91
CA HIS A 685 7.35 1.96 -33.92
C HIS A 685 7.45 2.89 -32.71
N LEU A 686 6.84 2.48 -31.58
CA LEU A 686 6.99 3.17 -30.31
C LEU A 686 8.09 2.49 -29.49
N LYS A 687 9.11 3.26 -29.08
CA LYS A 687 10.18 2.72 -28.25
C LYS A 687 9.67 2.39 -26.85
N ALA A 688 9.77 1.13 -26.47
CA ALA A 688 9.73 0.70 -25.07
C ALA A 688 11.14 0.80 -24.44
N ASP A 689 11.23 0.93 -23.13
CA ASP A 689 12.52 0.88 -22.41
C ASP A 689 13.04 -0.57 -22.37
N ASP A 690 14.36 -0.77 -22.46
CA ASP A 690 15.01 -2.09 -22.45
C ASP A 690 14.70 -2.86 -21.15
N LYS A 691 14.28 -4.14 -21.26
CA LYS A 691 13.65 -4.89 -20.15
C LYS A 691 14.58 -5.83 -19.37
N GLY A 692 15.89 -5.61 -19.44
CA GLY A 692 16.87 -6.35 -18.65
C GLY A 692 17.93 -7.04 -19.50
N THR A 693 18.46 -8.16 -19.00
CA THR A 693 19.61 -8.85 -19.59
C THR A 693 19.34 -10.35 -19.67
N LEU A 694 19.55 -10.93 -20.85
CA LEU A 694 19.49 -12.36 -21.11
C LEU A 694 20.81 -13.03 -20.69
N ILE A 695 20.73 -13.98 -19.75
CA ILE A 695 21.86 -14.78 -19.25
C ILE A 695 21.37 -16.21 -19.09
N GLY A 696 22.14 -17.19 -19.57
CA GLY A 696 21.82 -18.60 -19.39
C GLY A 696 22.12 -19.42 -20.65
N ASN A 697 21.72 -20.69 -20.66
CA ASN A 697 21.93 -21.59 -21.78
C ASN A 697 20.96 -21.29 -22.93
N ILE A 698 21.14 -20.14 -23.56
CA ILE A 698 20.33 -19.63 -24.67
C ILE A 698 21.29 -19.16 -25.75
N ILE A 699 21.10 -19.65 -26.97
CA ILE A 699 21.81 -19.20 -28.16
C ILE A 699 20.77 -18.49 -29.04
N LEU A 700 21.09 -17.29 -29.51
CA LEU A 700 20.21 -16.56 -30.41
C LEU A 700 20.99 -15.99 -31.59
N GLU A 701 20.32 -15.88 -32.73
CA GLU A 701 20.83 -15.21 -33.92
C GLU A 701 20.28 -13.78 -33.97
N ASP A 702 21.16 -12.79 -34.00
CA ASP A 702 20.84 -11.37 -34.20
C ASP A 702 21.48 -10.91 -35.51
N SER A 703 20.64 -10.59 -36.51
CA SER A 703 21.09 -9.94 -37.75
C SER A 703 22.21 -10.70 -38.49
N GLY A 704 22.29 -12.02 -38.31
CA GLY A 704 23.30 -12.93 -38.88
C GLY A 704 24.46 -13.27 -37.95
N ASP A 705 24.51 -12.70 -36.75
CA ASP A 705 25.50 -13.02 -35.71
C ASP A 705 24.90 -13.98 -34.67
N VAL A 706 25.61 -15.07 -34.37
CA VAL A 706 25.20 -16.03 -33.33
C VAL A 706 25.74 -15.59 -31.98
N ILE A 707 24.83 -15.31 -31.05
CA ILE A 707 25.09 -14.85 -29.69
C ILE A 707 24.76 -15.97 -28.70
N ASP A 708 25.81 -16.59 -28.15
CA ASP A 708 25.71 -17.60 -27.10
C ASP A 708 25.69 -16.93 -25.71
N CYS A 709 24.50 -16.75 -25.14
CA CYS A 709 24.29 -16.10 -23.86
C CYS A 709 24.81 -16.89 -22.65
N SER A 710 25.25 -18.15 -22.86
CA SER A 710 25.90 -18.94 -21.80
C SER A 710 27.34 -18.48 -21.55
N LYS A 711 27.95 -17.79 -22.52
CA LYS A 711 29.36 -17.37 -22.52
C LYS A 711 29.55 -15.88 -22.19
N LEU A 712 28.48 -15.11 -22.03
CA LEU A 712 28.53 -13.65 -21.83
C LEU A 712 28.81 -13.18 -20.39
N GLY A 713 28.98 -14.13 -19.45
CA GLY A 713 29.30 -13.82 -18.05
C GLY A 713 28.21 -12.99 -17.35
N ARG A 714 28.59 -12.18 -16.35
CA ARG A 714 27.64 -11.37 -15.54
C ARG A 714 26.98 -10.24 -16.30
N SER A 715 27.57 -9.79 -17.41
CA SER A 715 27.05 -8.66 -18.20
C SER A 715 25.88 -9.06 -19.08
N GLY A 716 25.83 -10.33 -19.54
CA GLY A 716 24.79 -10.90 -20.41
C GLY A 716 24.51 -10.12 -21.70
N LEU A 717 23.50 -10.55 -22.45
CA LEU A 717 23.01 -9.79 -23.60
C LEU A 717 21.89 -8.84 -23.12
N ALA A 718 22.02 -7.54 -23.35
CA ALA A 718 20.91 -6.61 -23.08
C ALA A 718 19.72 -7.01 -23.96
N ILE A 719 18.55 -7.22 -23.37
CA ILE A 719 17.32 -7.52 -24.12
C ILE A 719 16.89 -6.19 -24.76
N PRO A 720 17.09 -6.02 -26.08
CA PRO A 720 16.66 -4.80 -26.75
C PRO A 720 15.14 -4.71 -26.69
N SER A 721 14.60 -3.49 -26.78
CA SER A 721 13.15 -3.32 -26.88
C SER A 721 12.57 -4.04 -28.11
N ILE A 722 13.31 -4.11 -29.21
CA ILE A 722 12.93 -4.74 -30.49
C ILE A 722 13.66 -6.09 -30.58
N ILE A 723 12.92 -7.20 -30.58
CA ILE A 723 13.47 -8.57 -30.57
C ILE A 723 12.92 -9.44 -31.68
N GLU A 724 12.09 -8.89 -32.57
CA GLU A 724 11.36 -9.63 -33.61
C GLU A 724 12.31 -10.27 -34.64
N HIS A 725 13.53 -9.74 -34.75
CA HIS A 725 14.59 -10.27 -35.61
C HIS A 725 15.45 -11.35 -34.92
N TYR A 726 15.21 -11.64 -33.63
CA TYR A 726 15.97 -12.64 -32.89
C TYR A 726 15.38 -14.02 -33.17
N ASN A 727 16.23 -14.94 -33.64
CA ASN A 727 15.89 -16.36 -33.68
C ASN A 727 16.54 -17.04 -32.48
N PHE A 728 15.77 -17.84 -31.73
CA PHE A 728 16.27 -18.62 -30.61
C PHE A 728 16.50 -20.07 -31.06
N GLU A 729 17.67 -20.63 -30.79
CA GLU A 729 17.98 -22.06 -31.00
C GLU A 729 17.62 -22.94 -29.79
#